data_AF-A0AAJ1QZI3-F1
#
_entry.id   AF-A0AAJ1QZI3-F1
#
_cell.length_a   1.000
_cell.length_b   1.000
_cell.length_c   1.000
_cell.angle_alpha   90.00
_cell.angle_beta   90.00
_cell.angle_gamma   90.00
#
_symmetry.space_group_name_H-M   'P 1'
#
loop_
_entity.id
_entity.type
_entity.pdbx_description
1 polymer ?
#
loop_
_entity_poly.entity_id
_entity_poly.type
_entity_poly.pdbx_seq_one_letter_code
_entity_poly.pdbx_strand_id
1 'polypeptide(L)'
;MRSYFLLIALCLSINFPLFSQQNTNQLTATIIGSGSPKFNTERAGPSVLISYNNINILVDMGNGTQANLNKNNTKVRSLDGLLFTHHHLDHNEEFTPIFIQSLLGGNKVTISGPAPTTTMVHNILDTYEEDINYRLSKSGRNLKNAIKNSTYTDLKGNDSFTIGDIKITTTPVNHTITTLAYRFEAGNQSIVISGDLTYSKSLSVLAKNADYLIMDSGGAIELGKKARPNGNRNTRKNTQKAHVNLAESSLMAKEANVKNVVLTHFNFTDIDQAATTAEMRKNYKGNVLFAKDLMKIPVDKNIVIENKTTQQLSYPIVDTNVKNFYSDVESISKPSENEAFYGQDANYLGNTPSYTNNNNQTITDNVTGLMWQKDMGEKMTFNEAFSKAENATLGGYSDWRIPTIKELYSLILFSGQVKGEKAIKMFIDTEYFNQPLGDINANEREIDAQTWSATEYVGKTMNADATVFGVNFVDGRIKGYPKNNPRTKNENKMYFRMVRGNTAYGENNFIDNNDGTISDLATGLMWQKADDGIGKDWETSLSYAENLELASHSDWRLPNAKELQSIVDYSRSIQTTNSPAINPLFETTKITDPNGDEQYPYFSTSTSHLDGRNPFASAVYIAFGEAQGKMRNRLMDVHGAGAQRSDPKSGMKENYPEYFGPQGDVRYVYNYVRAVRDITPTTKLNTDTSTIQTQKAGTKTEQKPVNNNNNTPPSFSELLEKMDTNKDKKLSKSEVKGRLKENFDQRDKNGDGFITEEEMTRRGNR
;
A
#
# COMPACT_ATOMS: atom_id res chain seq x y z
N MET A 1 -11.75 77.25 -6.96
CA MET A 1 -11.01 77.82 -5.81
C MET A 1 -10.77 76.70 -4.79
N ARG A 2 -9.49 76.46 -4.46
CA ARG A 2 -8.89 76.04 -3.16
C ARG A 2 -9.49 74.81 -2.44
N SER A 3 -8.77 73.67 -2.32
CA SER A 3 -7.75 73.31 -1.28
C SER A 3 -8.40 73.13 0.13
N TYR A 4 -8.21 72.11 0.99
CA TYR A 4 -7.09 71.24 1.45
C TYR A 4 -7.71 70.02 2.21
N PHE A 5 -7.23 68.75 2.08
CA PHE A 5 -6.20 68.01 2.86
C PHE A 5 -6.47 67.73 4.37
N LEU A 6 -6.55 66.44 4.75
CA LEU A 6 -5.73 65.69 5.76
C LEU A 6 -6.34 64.27 5.96
N LEU A 7 -5.71 63.18 5.49
CA LEU A 7 -4.77 62.27 6.17
C LEU A 7 -5.19 61.70 7.54
N ILE A 8 -5.39 60.37 7.61
CA ILE A 8 -4.57 59.37 8.35
C ILE A 8 -5.14 57.97 8.02
N ALA A 9 -4.35 57.15 7.31
CA ALA A 9 -4.54 55.70 7.26
C ALA A 9 -3.17 55.06 7.48
N LEU A 10 -3.02 54.46 8.65
CA LEU A 10 -1.81 53.83 9.15
C LEU A 10 -1.53 52.56 8.33
N CYS A 11 -0.46 52.57 7.54
CA CYS A 11 0.04 51.38 6.86
C CYS A 11 0.76 50.48 7.87
N LEU A 12 0.16 49.33 8.20
CA LEU A 12 0.89 48.18 8.76
C LEU A 12 1.38 47.33 7.60
N SER A 13 2.66 47.50 7.27
CA SER A 13 3.44 46.67 6.38
C SER A 13 3.66 45.29 7.01
N ILE A 14 2.80 44.33 6.69
CA ILE A 14 3.11 42.92 6.88
C ILE A 14 3.85 42.45 5.62
N ASN A 15 5.17 42.37 5.73
CA ASN A 15 6.04 41.69 4.77
C ASN A 15 5.64 40.21 4.72
N PHE A 16 4.86 39.82 3.72
CA PHE A 16 4.83 38.43 3.30
C PHE A 16 6.18 38.12 2.62
N PRO A 17 6.90 37.06 2.99
CA PRO A 17 7.97 36.57 2.15
C PRO A 17 7.34 36.13 0.83
N LEU A 18 7.64 36.86 -0.25
CA LEU A 18 7.49 36.38 -1.61
C LEU A 18 8.32 35.10 -1.72
N PHE A 19 7.68 33.94 -1.53
CA PHE A 19 8.23 32.70 -2.01
C PHE A 19 8.36 32.86 -3.52
N SER A 20 9.60 33.01 -3.99
CA SER A 20 9.97 32.76 -5.37
C SER A 20 9.60 31.30 -5.64
N GLN A 21 8.44 31.08 -6.24
CA GLN A 21 8.07 29.81 -6.81
C GLN A 21 9.06 29.59 -7.96
N GLN A 22 10.08 28.75 -7.75
CA GLN A 22 10.80 28.17 -8.86
C GLN A 22 9.80 27.34 -9.66
N ASN A 23 9.17 27.95 -10.66
CA ASN A 23 8.41 27.22 -11.68
C ASN A 23 9.40 26.39 -12.48
N THR A 24 9.65 25.16 -12.05
CA THR A 24 10.22 24.16 -12.94
C THR A 24 9.12 23.75 -13.91
N ASN A 25 9.05 24.45 -15.04
CA ASN A 25 8.16 24.09 -16.15
C ASN A 25 8.46 22.64 -16.57
N GLN A 26 7.47 21.75 -16.47
CA GLN A 26 7.62 20.31 -16.68
C GLN A 26 6.81 19.88 -17.91
N LEU A 27 7.46 19.17 -18.84
CA LEU A 27 6.80 18.54 -19.99
C LEU A 27 6.02 17.34 -19.48
N THR A 28 4.73 17.29 -19.77
CA THR A 28 3.82 16.25 -19.29
C THR A 28 3.04 15.60 -20.42
N ALA A 29 2.61 14.36 -20.20
CA ALA A 29 1.67 13.64 -21.05
C ALA A 29 0.54 13.08 -20.17
N THR A 30 -0.70 13.45 -20.46
CA THR A 30 -1.89 12.80 -19.87
C THR A 30 -2.46 11.82 -20.89
N ILE A 31 -2.54 10.54 -20.54
CA ILE A 31 -3.22 9.54 -21.35
C ILE A 31 -4.71 9.82 -21.27
N ILE A 32 -5.28 10.43 -22.30
CA ILE A 32 -6.71 10.73 -22.34
C ILE A 32 -7.52 9.47 -22.61
N GLY A 33 -7.00 8.55 -23.44
CA GLY A 33 -7.59 7.24 -23.65
C GLY A 33 -6.53 6.18 -23.94
N SER A 34 -6.71 5.00 -23.33
CA SER A 34 -5.74 3.89 -23.31
C SER A 34 -6.22 2.61 -24.00
N GLY A 35 -7.42 2.64 -24.55
CA GLY A 35 -8.11 1.54 -25.22
C GLY A 35 -7.70 1.39 -26.68
N SER A 36 -8.51 0.66 -27.42
CA SER A 36 -8.27 0.23 -28.81
C SER A 36 -9.61 0.30 -29.58
N PRO A 37 -9.73 -0.15 -30.84
CA PRO A 37 -11.01 -0.11 -31.56
C PRO A 37 -12.13 -0.90 -30.87
N LYS A 38 -11.78 -1.84 -29.99
CA LYS A 38 -12.76 -2.61 -29.22
C LYS A 38 -13.31 -1.74 -28.10
N PHE A 39 -14.62 -1.47 -28.17
CA PHE A 39 -15.35 -0.76 -27.12
C PHE A 39 -15.08 -1.36 -25.74
N ASN A 40 -14.78 -0.49 -24.78
CA ASN A 40 -14.51 -0.83 -23.39
C ASN A 40 -15.03 0.31 -22.50
N THR A 41 -15.84 -0.02 -21.49
CA THR A 41 -16.43 0.99 -20.57
C THR A 41 -15.37 1.68 -19.71
N GLU A 42 -14.23 1.03 -19.48
CA GLU A 42 -13.15 1.50 -18.62
C GLU A 42 -11.98 2.14 -19.39
N ARG A 43 -12.00 2.08 -20.73
CA ARG A 43 -10.92 2.59 -21.59
C ARG A 43 -11.45 3.25 -22.85
N ALA A 44 -11.34 4.57 -22.94
CA ALA A 44 -11.54 5.35 -24.14
C ALA A 44 -10.50 4.98 -25.22
N GLY A 45 -10.83 5.22 -26.48
CA GLY A 45 -9.93 5.02 -27.61
C GLY A 45 -8.64 5.85 -27.51
N PRO A 46 -7.59 5.49 -28.26
CA PRO A 46 -6.27 6.12 -28.17
C PRO A 46 -6.31 7.66 -28.22
N SER A 47 -5.77 8.29 -27.18
CA SER A 47 -5.56 9.74 -27.13
C SER A 47 -4.57 10.13 -26.03
N VAL A 48 -3.65 11.06 -26.31
CA VAL A 48 -2.65 11.57 -25.36
C VAL A 48 -2.58 13.10 -25.44
N LEU A 49 -2.71 13.77 -24.31
CA LEU A 49 -2.54 15.22 -24.18
C LEU A 49 -1.12 15.55 -23.71
N ILE A 50 -0.31 16.16 -24.57
CA ILE A 50 1.00 16.71 -24.24
C ILE A 50 0.85 18.15 -23.75
N SER A 51 1.41 18.46 -22.58
CA SER A 51 1.34 19.80 -21.99
C SER A 51 2.70 20.29 -21.50
N TYR A 52 3.03 21.55 -21.80
CA TYR A 52 4.19 22.27 -21.26
C TYR A 52 3.83 23.76 -21.15
N ASN A 53 4.02 24.35 -19.96
CA ASN A 53 3.51 25.70 -19.66
C ASN A 53 1.99 25.78 -19.91
N ASN A 54 1.57 26.72 -20.75
CA ASN A 54 0.18 26.89 -21.15
C ASN A 54 -0.12 26.21 -22.51
N ILE A 55 0.85 25.49 -23.08
CA ILE A 55 0.71 24.83 -24.39
C ILE A 55 0.11 23.44 -24.19
N ASN A 56 -0.93 23.12 -24.94
CA ASN A 56 -1.64 21.84 -24.88
C ASN A 56 -1.84 21.26 -26.28
N ILE A 57 -1.27 20.08 -26.53
CA ILE A 57 -1.31 19.39 -27.82
C ILE A 57 -1.96 18.03 -27.62
N LEU A 58 -3.05 17.76 -28.32
CA LEU A 58 -3.71 16.46 -28.30
C LEU A 58 -3.19 15.59 -29.44
N VAL A 59 -2.79 14.36 -29.15
CA VAL A 59 -2.31 13.37 -30.11
C VAL A 59 -3.30 12.22 -30.13
N ASP A 60 -3.90 11.98 -31.30
CA ASP A 60 -5.04 11.08 -31.53
C ASP A 60 -6.30 11.43 -30.70
N MET A 61 -7.46 11.09 -31.25
CA MET A 61 -8.78 11.52 -30.76
C MET A 61 -9.82 10.40 -30.93
N GLY A 62 -9.58 9.24 -30.32
CA GLY A 62 -10.51 8.10 -30.32
C GLY A 62 -11.82 8.32 -29.54
N ASN A 63 -12.72 7.33 -29.59
CA ASN A 63 -13.99 7.37 -28.84
C ASN A 63 -13.79 7.63 -27.34
N GLY A 64 -14.56 8.54 -26.74
CA GLY A 64 -14.49 8.87 -25.31
C GLY A 64 -13.50 9.99 -24.97
N THR A 65 -12.74 10.49 -25.95
CA THR A 65 -11.73 11.55 -25.75
C THR A 65 -12.32 12.80 -25.10
N GLN A 66 -13.45 13.34 -25.58
CA GLN A 66 -14.07 14.55 -25.02
C GLN A 66 -14.54 14.34 -23.58
N ALA A 67 -15.09 13.15 -23.27
CA ALA A 67 -15.54 12.83 -21.92
C ALA A 67 -14.35 12.86 -20.94
N ASN A 68 -13.21 12.30 -21.35
CA ASN A 68 -12.01 12.28 -20.53
C ASN A 68 -11.27 13.64 -20.51
N LEU A 69 -11.26 14.41 -21.60
CA LEU A 69 -10.80 15.81 -21.58
C LEU A 69 -11.60 16.65 -20.57
N ASN A 70 -12.92 16.45 -20.52
CA ASN A 70 -13.78 17.12 -19.55
C ASN A 70 -13.45 16.70 -18.11
N LYS A 71 -13.29 15.40 -17.84
CA LYS A 71 -12.83 14.89 -16.53
C LYS A 71 -11.46 15.45 -16.13
N ASN A 72 -10.55 15.65 -17.10
CA ASN A 72 -9.23 16.24 -16.91
C ASN A 72 -9.26 17.79 -16.78
N ASN A 73 -10.45 18.42 -16.78
CA ASN A 73 -10.62 19.87 -16.81
C ASN A 73 -9.88 20.57 -17.97
N THR A 74 -9.67 19.87 -19.09
CA THR A 74 -9.03 20.43 -20.27
C THR A 74 -10.03 21.22 -21.10
N LYS A 75 -9.74 22.50 -21.30
CA LYS A 75 -10.56 23.37 -22.15
C LYS A 75 -10.22 23.08 -23.61
N VAL A 76 -11.08 22.34 -24.32
CA VAL A 76 -10.90 22.03 -25.75
C VAL A 76 -10.68 23.29 -26.60
N ARG A 77 -11.34 24.39 -26.25
CA ARG A 77 -11.20 25.69 -26.92
C ARG A 77 -9.80 26.32 -26.79
N SER A 78 -8.95 25.81 -25.90
CA SER A 78 -7.61 26.35 -25.67
C SER A 78 -6.50 25.38 -26.08
N LEU A 79 -6.80 24.34 -26.86
CA LEU A 79 -5.77 23.46 -27.43
C LEU A 79 -4.97 24.21 -28.51
N ASP A 80 -3.66 24.00 -28.52
CA ASP A 80 -2.71 24.61 -29.46
C ASP A 80 -2.35 23.67 -30.61
N GLY A 81 -2.55 22.36 -30.42
CA GLY A 81 -2.27 21.35 -31.43
C GLY A 81 -3.21 20.15 -31.40
N LEU A 82 -3.53 19.64 -32.59
CA LEU A 82 -4.27 18.39 -32.82
C LEU A 82 -3.45 17.54 -33.80
N LEU A 83 -2.82 16.49 -33.30
CA LEU A 83 -1.89 15.67 -34.07
C LEU A 83 -2.44 14.26 -34.29
N PHE A 84 -2.16 13.66 -35.44
CA PHE A 84 -2.54 12.29 -35.75
C PHE A 84 -1.32 11.40 -35.96
N THR A 85 -1.29 10.25 -35.30
CA THR A 85 -0.35 9.17 -35.64
C THR A 85 -0.71 8.55 -36.98
N HIS A 86 -1.99 8.22 -37.19
CA HIS A 86 -2.54 7.67 -38.42
C HIS A 86 -4.06 7.80 -38.49
N HIS A 87 -4.65 7.42 -39.63
CA HIS A 87 -6.08 7.59 -39.92
C HIS A 87 -6.89 6.29 -39.84
N HIS A 88 -6.64 5.46 -38.83
CA HIS A 88 -7.63 4.46 -38.42
C HIS A 88 -8.73 5.10 -37.57
N LEU A 89 -9.94 4.54 -37.66
CA LEU A 89 -11.13 5.13 -37.07
C LEU A 89 -10.96 5.39 -35.57
N ASP A 90 -10.47 4.42 -34.82
CA ASP A 90 -10.29 4.47 -33.37
C ASP A 90 -9.29 5.54 -32.87
N HIS A 91 -8.51 6.14 -33.77
CA HIS A 91 -7.64 7.29 -33.46
C HIS A 91 -8.26 8.64 -33.87
N ASN A 92 -9.45 8.65 -34.49
CA ASN A 92 -10.00 9.82 -35.18
C ASN A 92 -11.48 10.10 -34.87
N GLU A 93 -12.20 9.18 -34.22
CA GLU A 93 -13.66 9.22 -34.00
C GLU A 93 -14.20 10.55 -33.45
N GLU A 94 -13.45 11.21 -32.56
CA GLU A 94 -13.87 12.47 -31.93
C GLU A 94 -13.15 13.71 -32.46
N PHE A 95 -12.43 13.60 -33.59
CA PHE A 95 -11.74 14.74 -34.18
C PHE A 95 -12.69 15.88 -34.56
N THR A 96 -13.76 15.61 -35.30
CA THR A 96 -14.70 16.63 -35.80
C THR A 96 -15.22 17.57 -34.70
N PRO A 97 -15.84 17.08 -33.61
CA PRO A 97 -16.35 17.95 -32.57
C PRO A 97 -15.23 18.68 -31.80
N ILE A 98 -14.05 18.08 -31.63
CA ILE A 98 -12.90 18.70 -30.97
C ILE A 98 -12.33 19.83 -31.84
N PHE A 99 -12.15 19.59 -33.13
CA PHE A 99 -11.64 20.57 -34.09
C PHE A 99 -12.54 21.78 -34.18
N ILE A 100 -13.86 21.59 -34.35
CA ILE A 100 -14.82 22.70 -34.38
C ILE A 100 -14.73 23.50 -33.08
N GLN A 101 -14.69 22.86 -31.92
CA GLN A 101 -14.55 23.56 -30.64
C GLN A 101 -13.23 24.35 -30.53
N SER A 102 -12.11 23.77 -30.98
CA SER A 102 -10.81 24.46 -30.97
C SER A 102 -10.84 25.72 -31.85
N LEU A 103 -11.44 25.64 -33.04
CA LEU A 103 -11.62 26.75 -33.98
C LEU A 103 -12.48 27.87 -33.36
N LEU A 104 -13.56 27.50 -32.65
CA LEU A 104 -14.40 28.45 -31.92
C LEU A 104 -13.66 29.14 -30.77
N GLY A 105 -12.58 28.56 -30.25
CA GLY A 105 -11.73 29.17 -29.22
C GLY A 105 -11.02 30.44 -29.69
N GLY A 106 -10.63 30.50 -30.97
CA GLY A 106 -9.94 31.65 -31.56
C GLY A 106 -8.42 31.67 -31.38
N ASN A 107 -7.87 30.71 -30.64
CA ASN A 107 -6.43 30.52 -30.48
C ASN A 107 -5.78 30.05 -31.78
N LYS A 108 -4.45 30.16 -31.86
CA LYS A 108 -3.70 29.57 -32.95
C LYS A 108 -3.62 28.05 -32.77
N VAL A 109 -4.14 27.27 -33.71
CA VAL A 109 -4.16 25.80 -33.61
C VAL A 109 -3.39 25.16 -34.76
N THR A 110 -2.52 24.21 -34.44
CA THR A 110 -1.77 23.42 -35.43
C THR A 110 -2.38 22.03 -35.56
N ILE A 111 -2.86 21.68 -36.74
CA ILE A 111 -3.40 20.37 -37.06
C ILE A 111 -2.37 19.66 -37.94
N SER A 112 -1.87 18.49 -37.55
CA SER A 112 -0.85 17.82 -38.38
C SER A 112 -0.87 16.31 -38.20
N GLY A 113 -0.59 15.59 -39.27
CA GLY A 113 -0.63 14.13 -39.30
C GLY A 113 -0.21 13.63 -40.66
N PRO A 114 -0.20 12.31 -40.91
CA PRO A 114 0.00 11.81 -42.27
C PRO A 114 -1.11 12.33 -43.21
N ALA A 115 -0.86 12.26 -44.51
CA ALA A 115 -1.96 12.45 -45.46
C ALA A 115 -3.06 11.39 -45.20
N PRO A 116 -4.36 11.75 -45.28
CA PRO A 116 -4.90 13.00 -45.81
C PRO A 116 -5.43 14.00 -44.73
N THR A 117 -4.64 14.32 -43.69
CA THR A 117 -5.03 15.24 -42.60
C THR A 117 -5.62 16.57 -43.12
N THR A 118 -5.00 17.18 -44.12
CA THR A 118 -5.43 18.47 -44.69
C THR A 118 -6.80 18.36 -45.36
N THR A 119 -7.03 17.28 -46.11
CA THR A 119 -8.32 17.00 -46.74
C THR A 119 -9.42 16.73 -45.71
N MET A 120 -9.11 16.05 -44.61
CA MET A 120 -10.08 15.84 -43.52
C MET A 120 -10.54 17.17 -42.91
N VAL A 121 -9.61 18.10 -42.67
CA VAL A 121 -9.94 19.44 -42.19
C VAL A 121 -10.84 20.18 -43.19
N HIS A 122 -10.49 20.21 -44.47
CA HIS A 122 -11.31 20.85 -45.51
C HIS A 122 -12.72 20.26 -45.57
N ASN A 123 -12.84 18.93 -45.56
CA ASN A 123 -14.14 18.27 -45.57
C ASN A 123 -15.00 18.65 -44.36
N ILE A 124 -14.43 18.76 -43.15
CA ILE A 124 -15.18 19.18 -41.96
C ILE A 124 -15.61 20.65 -42.07
N LEU A 125 -14.71 21.53 -42.54
CA LEU A 125 -15.02 22.94 -42.72
C LEU A 125 -16.15 23.15 -43.74
N ASP A 126 -16.10 22.43 -44.86
CA ASP A 126 -17.13 22.48 -45.91
C ASP A 126 -18.46 21.89 -45.41
N THR A 127 -18.41 20.74 -44.72
CA THR A 127 -19.61 20.05 -44.21
C THR A 127 -20.34 20.85 -43.13
N TYR A 128 -19.60 21.53 -42.25
CA TYR A 128 -20.15 22.25 -41.09
C TYR A 128 -20.05 23.78 -41.23
N GLU A 129 -19.86 24.31 -42.45
CA GLU A 129 -19.66 25.75 -42.67
C GLU A 129 -20.76 26.60 -42.03
N GLU A 130 -22.02 26.22 -42.23
CA GLU A 130 -23.19 26.96 -41.72
C GLU A 130 -23.21 26.99 -40.18
N ASP A 131 -23.03 25.84 -39.52
CA ASP A 131 -23.02 25.74 -38.05
C ASP A 131 -21.83 26.50 -37.45
N ILE A 132 -20.64 26.36 -38.04
CA ILE A 132 -19.43 27.06 -37.58
C ILE A 132 -19.63 28.59 -37.70
N ASN A 133 -20.13 29.08 -38.83
CA ASN A 133 -20.40 30.51 -39.02
C ASN A 133 -21.48 31.01 -38.05
N TYR A 134 -22.57 30.27 -37.84
CA TYR A 134 -23.60 30.61 -36.85
C TYR A 134 -23.00 30.75 -35.45
N ARG A 135 -22.17 29.80 -35.01
CA ARG A 135 -21.53 29.84 -33.69
C ARG A 135 -20.54 30.98 -33.54
N LEU A 136 -19.72 31.24 -34.57
CA LEU A 136 -18.75 32.34 -34.57
C LEU A 136 -19.45 33.71 -34.54
N SER A 137 -20.61 33.84 -35.20
CA SER A 137 -21.39 35.09 -35.26
C SER A 137 -21.78 35.62 -33.88
N LYS A 138 -22.01 34.73 -32.90
CA LYS A 138 -22.30 35.09 -31.50
C LYS A 138 -21.16 35.84 -30.80
N SER A 139 -19.96 35.80 -31.38
CA SER A 139 -18.76 36.53 -30.93
C SER A 139 -18.27 37.57 -31.95
N GLY A 140 -19.08 37.91 -32.96
CA GLY A 140 -18.71 38.85 -34.03
C GLY A 140 -17.63 38.34 -34.99
N ARG A 141 -17.37 37.02 -35.03
CA ARG A 141 -16.38 36.38 -35.90
C ARG A 141 -17.06 35.63 -37.05
N ASN A 142 -16.27 35.26 -38.06
CA ASN A 142 -16.69 34.41 -39.18
C ASN A 142 -15.61 33.37 -39.51
N LEU A 143 -15.99 32.34 -40.26
CA LEU A 143 -15.11 31.23 -40.59
C LEU A 143 -13.82 31.68 -41.28
N LYS A 144 -13.92 32.58 -42.27
CA LYS A 144 -12.79 33.12 -43.04
C LYS A 144 -11.69 33.73 -42.16
N ASN A 145 -12.06 34.35 -41.04
CA ASN A 145 -11.10 34.91 -40.09
C ASN A 145 -10.62 33.86 -39.08
N ALA A 146 -11.49 32.94 -38.64
CA ALA A 146 -11.11 31.90 -37.68
C ALA A 146 -10.03 30.96 -38.24
N ILE A 147 -10.15 30.53 -39.51
CA ILE A 147 -9.20 29.60 -40.13
C ILE A 147 -7.81 30.19 -40.35
N LYS A 148 -7.67 31.52 -40.39
CA LYS A 148 -6.35 32.18 -40.54
C LYS A 148 -5.44 31.94 -39.34
N ASN A 149 -6.03 31.63 -38.18
CA ASN A 149 -5.30 31.28 -36.98
C ASN A 149 -4.96 29.79 -36.93
N SER A 150 -5.37 28.99 -37.91
CA SER A 150 -5.10 27.55 -37.93
C SER A 150 -4.11 27.20 -39.03
N THR A 151 -3.24 26.23 -38.75
CA THR A 151 -2.38 25.61 -39.75
C THR A 151 -2.72 24.13 -39.82
N TYR A 152 -2.80 23.56 -41.02
CA TYR A 152 -3.06 22.14 -41.22
C TYR A 152 -2.04 21.58 -42.22
N THR A 153 -1.33 20.51 -41.84
CA THR A 153 -0.18 20.00 -42.59
C THR A 153 -0.19 18.48 -42.71
N ASP A 154 0.02 17.98 -43.93
CA ASP A 154 0.32 16.57 -44.18
C ASP A 154 1.82 16.32 -43.99
N LEU A 155 2.16 15.60 -42.93
CA LEU A 155 3.52 15.21 -42.55
C LEU A 155 3.99 13.98 -43.35
N LYS A 156 5.30 13.91 -43.58
CA LYS A 156 5.95 12.84 -44.35
C LYS A 156 6.73 11.86 -43.48
N GLY A 157 6.95 12.19 -42.20
CA GLY A 157 7.60 11.32 -41.24
C GLY A 157 9.10 11.53 -41.08
N ASN A 158 9.66 12.70 -41.37
CA ASN A 158 10.99 13.08 -40.86
C ASN A 158 10.99 14.58 -40.56
N ASP A 159 9.81 15.07 -40.18
CA ASP A 159 9.53 16.48 -40.05
C ASP A 159 9.99 16.95 -38.67
N SER A 160 10.41 18.22 -38.59
CA SER A 160 10.74 18.88 -37.34
C SER A 160 10.06 20.24 -37.32
N PHE A 161 9.26 20.50 -36.30
CA PHE A 161 8.52 21.75 -36.15
C PHE A 161 8.30 22.06 -34.66
N THR A 162 7.68 23.20 -34.36
CA THR A 162 7.44 23.66 -32.98
C THR A 162 5.99 24.12 -32.82
N ILE A 163 5.39 23.78 -31.68
CA ILE A 163 4.14 24.39 -31.21
C ILE A 163 4.46 25.06 -29.87
N GLY A 164 4.51 26.39 -29.87
CA GLY A 164 5.09 27.16 -28.77
C GLY A 164 6.53 26.72 -28.46
N ASP A 165 6.82 26.45 -27.20
CA ASP A 165 8.13 26.04 -26.70
C ASP A 165 8.40 24.51 -26.83
N ILE A 166 7.47 23.75 -27.41
CA ILE A 166 7.61 22.30 -27.59
C ILE A 166 8.13 22.02 -29.00
N LYS A 167 9.33 21.43 -29.09
CA LYS A 167 9.88 20.91 -30.34
C LYS A 167 9.34 19.51 -30.61
N ILE A 168 8.91 19.27 -31.85
CA ILE A 168 8.27 18.04 -32.28
C ILE A 168 9.06 17.49 -33.46
N THR A 169 9.42 16.21 -33.38
CA THR A 169 10.09 15.46 -34.46
C THR A 169 9.33 14.18 -34.76
N THR A 170 9.29 13.76 -36.02
CA THR A 170 8.54 12.57 -36.45
C THR A 170 9.42 11.54 -37.14
N THR A 171 8.98 10.27 -37.12
CA THR A 171 9.52 9.19 -37.96
C THR A 171 8.37 8.32 -38.49
N PRO A 172 8.43 7.74 -39.72
CA PRO A 172 7.48 6.69 -40.08
C PRO A 172 7.73 5.45 -39.22
N VAL A 173 6.65 4.74 -38.89
CA VAL A 173 6.68 3.41 -38.27
C VAL A 173 5.88 2.42 -39.11
N ASN A 174 6.15 1.12 -38.91
CA ASN A 174 5.55 0.06 -39.71
C ASN A 174 4.15 -0.27 -39.21
N HIS A 175 3.11 0.06 -39.97
CA HIS A 175 1.73 -0.31 -39.68
C HIS A 175 0.93 -0.56 -40.99
N THR A 176 -0.35 -0.92 -40.90
CA THR A 176 -1.18 -1.26 -42.07
C THR A 176 -1.50 -0.07 -42.97
N ILE A 177 -1.42 1.15 -42.44
CA ILE A 177 -1.50 2.41 -43.19
C ILE A 177 -0.31 3.31 -42.83
N THR A 178 -0.17 4.46 -43.49
CA THR A 178 0.87 5.43 -43.15
C THR A 178 0.73 5.88 -41.70
N THR A 179 1.71 5.54 -40.87
CA THR A 179 1.73 5.86 -39.44
C THR A 179 3.02 6.56 -39.04
N LEU A 180 2.88 7.58 -38.21
CA LEU A 180 3.97 8.39 -37.69
C LEU A 180 4.08 8.21 -36.17
N ALA A 181 5.32 8.08 -35.69
CA ALA A 181 5.65 8.30 -34.29
C ALA A 181 6.12 9.74 -34.07
N TYR A 182 5.85 10.29 -32.89
CA TYR A 182 6.19 11.65 -32.51
C TYR A 182 7.13 11.66 -31.31
N ARG A 183 8.12 12.54 -31.32
CA ARG A 183 8.94 12.90 -30.16
C ARG A 183 8.76 14.36 -29.84
N PHE A 184 8.40 14.63 -28.59
CA PHE A 184 8.20 15.94 -28.01
C PHE A 184 9.37 16.26 -27.10
N GLU A 185 9.99 17.42 -27.27
CA GLU A 185 11.12 17.90 -26.48
C GLU A 185 10.84 19.32 -25.98
N ALA A 186 10.97 19.52 -24.68
CA ALA A 186 10.90 20.85 -24.05
C ALA A 186 11.82 20.87 -22.82
N GLY A 187 12.63 21.92 -22.70
CA GLY A 187 13.72 21.95 -21.73
C GLY A 187 14.69 20.77 -21.93
N ASN A 188 14.97 20.03 -20.85
CA ASN A 188 15.78 18.80 -20.88
C ASN A 188 14.94 17.51 -20.84
N GLN A 189 13.65 17.59 -21.20
CA GLN A 189 12.69 16.50 -21.08
C GLN A 189 12.18 16.04 -22.44
N SER A 190 11.90 14.75 -22.56
CA SER A 190 11.48 14.13 -23.83
C SER A 190 10.45 13.02 -23.64
N ILE A 191 9.37 13.08 -24.43
CA ILE A 191 8.30 12.08 -24.48
C ILE A 191 8.11 11.63 -25.92
N VAL A 192 8.02 10.33 -26.16
CA VAL A 192 7.77 9.74 -27.48
C VAL A 192 6.46 8.98 -27.48
N ILE A 193 5.67 9.12 -28.54
CA ILE A 193 4.44 8.38 -28.81
C ILE A 193 4.65 7.58 -30.10
N SER A 194 4.51 6.26 -30.05
CA SER A 194 4.78 5.41 -31.21
C SER A 194 3.70 5.41 -32.28
N GLY A 195 2.45 5.65 -31.90
CA GLY A 195 1.28 5.19 -32.67
C GLY A 195 1.21 3.66 -32.69
N ASP A 196 0.34 3.11 -33.54
CA ASP A 196 0.24 1.67 -33.75
C ASP A 196 1.37 1.21 -34.66
N LEU A 197 1.99 0.09 -34.32
CA LEU A 197 3.15 -0.39 -35.06
C LEU A 197 3.43 -1.87 -34.90
N THR A 198 4.14 -2.43 -35.86
CA THR A 198 5.02 -3.60 -35.70
C THR A 198 6.45 -3.14 -35.41
N TYR A 199 7.38 -4.08 -35.18
CA TYR A 199 8.78 -3.74 -34.91
C TYR A 199 9.32 -2.72 -35.95
N SER A 200 9.89 -1.62 -35.45
CA SER A 200 10.40 -0.53 -36.27
C SER A 200 11.70 0.02 -35.69
N LYS A 201 12.80 -0.16 -36.42
CA LYS A 201 14.11 0.38 -36.02
C LYS A 201 14.13 1.91 -35.98
N SER A 202 13.32 2.56 -36.81
CA SER A 202 13.21 4.02 -36.83
C SER A 202 12.63 4.56 -35.52
N LEU A 203 11.71 3.83 -34.87
CA LEU A 203 11.23 4.18 -33.54
C LEU A 203 12.37 4.13 -32.52
N SER A 204 13.21 3.09 -32.52
CA SER A 204 14.35 3.02 -31.58
C SER A 204 15.30 4.22 -31.76
N VAL A 205 15.48 4.70 -32.99
CA VAL A 205 16.30 5.90 -33.28
C VAL A 205 15.63 7.17 -32.76
N LEU A 206 14.34 7.36 -33.07
CA LEU A 206 13.58 8.53 -32.61
C LEU A 206 13.52 8.57 -31.07
N ALA A 207 13.29 7.43 -30.41
CA ALA A 207 13.15 7.30 -28.97
C ALA A 207 14.47 7.27 -28.20
N LYS A 208 15.61 7.44 -28.88
CA LYS A 208 16.93 7.30 -28.24
C LYS A 208 17.06 8.22 -27.01
N ASN A 209 17.33 7.61 -25.86
CA ASN A 209 17.46 8.23 -24.54
C ASN A 209 16.25 9.07 -24.10
N ALA A 210 15.06 8.82 -24.63
CA ALA A 210 13.87 9.53 -24.20
C ALA A 210 13.50 9.22 -22.75
N ASP A 211 12.88 10.17 -22.05
CA ASP A 211 12.43 9.94 -20.67
C ASP A 211 11.25 8.97 -20.65
N TYR A 212 10.32 9.10 -21.60
CA TYR A 212 9.16 8.22 -21.74
C TYR A 212 8.94 7.81 -23.20
N LEU A 213 8.63 6.54 -23.40
CA LEU A 213 8.12 5.97 -24.65
C LEU A 213 6.71 5.40 -24.41
N ILE A 214 5.69 6.10 -24.86
CA ILE A 214 4.30 5.66 -24.88
C ILE A 214 4.10 4.84 -26.16
N MET A 215 3.78 3.56 -26.00
CA MET A 215 3.74 2.64 -27.13
C MET A 215 2.62 1.61 -27.08
N ASP A 216 2.28 1.08 -28.25
CA ASP A 216 1.40 -0.07 -28.45
C ASP A 216 1.67 -1.20 -27.42
N SER A 217 0.60 -1.79 -26.89
CA SER A 217 0.63 -2.77 -25.80
C SER A 217 1.43 -4.04 -26.12
N GLY A 218 1.72 -4.30 -27.40
CA GLY A 218 2.48 -5.47 -27.80
C GLY A 218 1.76 -6.79 -27.53
N GLY A 219 0.44 -6.77 -27.47
CA GLY A 219 -0.35 -7.92 -27.05
C GLY A 219 -0.06 -8.31 -25.60
N ALA A 220 -0.10 -7.31 -24.71
CA ALA A 220 -0.07 -7.50 -23.26
C ALA A 220 -0.94 -8.69 -22.81
N ILE A 221 -0.59 -9.26 -21.66
CA ILE A 221 -1.25 -10.45 -21.14
C ILE A 221 -2.46 -10.02 -20.32
N GLU A 222 -3.62 -10.57 -20.63
CA GLU A 222 -4.86 -10.35 -19.87
C GLU A 222 -4.83 -11.20 -18.60
N LEU A 223 -5.35 -10.65 -17.49
CA LEU A 223 -5.37 -11.34 -16.20
C LEU A 223 -6.07 -12.70 -16.31
N GLY A 224 -5.45 -13.75 -15.78
CA GLY A 224 -5.96 -15.12 -15.86
C GLY A 224 -5.75 -15.81 -17.22
N LYS A 225 -5.15 -15.15 -18.21
CA LYS A 225 -4.77 -15.76 -19.49
C LYS A 225 -3.27 -16.03 -19.54
N LYS A 226 -2.90 -17.17 -20.13
CA LYS A 226 -1.49 -17.48 -20.38
C LYS A 226 -0.94 -16.60 -21.50
N ALA A 227 0.35 -16.27 -21.40
CA ALA A 227 1.11 -15.70 -22.50
C ALA A 227 0.87 -16.52 -23.77
N ARG A 228 0.44 -15.89 -24.85
CA ARG A 228 0.31 -16.59 -26.13
C ARG A 228 1.72 -17.01 -26.55
N PRO A 229 1.99 -18.31 -26.80
CA PRO A 229 3.31 -18.72 -27.26
C PRO A 229 3.65 -17.95 -28.54
N ASN A 230 4.93 -17.56 -28.69
CA ASN A 230 5.50 -17.01 -29.92
C ASN A 230 5.49 -18.11 -31.02
N GLY A 231 4.29 -18.53 -31.42
CA GLY A 231 4.08 -19.55 -32.41
C GLY A 231 4.16 -18.91 -33.79
N ASN A 232 5.10 -19.39 -34.61
CA ASN A 232 5.01 -19.34 -36.06
C ASN A 232 3.63 -19.88 -36.48
N ARG A 233 2.65 -18.99 -36.66
CA ARG A 233 1.38 -19.36 -37.31
C ARG A 233 1.65 -19.55 -38.79
N ASN A 234 2.11 -20.75 -39.14
CA ASN A 234 2.08 -21.27 -40.50
C ASN A 234 0.68 -21.76 -40.91
N THR A 235 -0.39 -21.34 -40.22
CA THR A 235 -1.77 -21.77 -40.51
C THR A 235 -2.76 -20.61 -40.40
N ARG A 236 -2.63 -19.65 -41.33
CA ARG A 236 -3.71 -18.92 -42.02
C ARG A 236 -3.04 -17.99 -43.03
N LYS A 237 -3.11 -18.35 -44.33
CA LYS A 237 -2.68 -17.48 -45.43
C LYS A 237 -3.41 -16.13 -45.32
N ASN A 238 -2.65 -15.03 -45.44
CA ASN A 238 -3.09 -13.64 -45.66
C ASN A 238 -3.71 -12.83 -44.50
N THR A 239 -3.13 -12.81 -43.30
CA THR A 239 -3.36 -11.68 -42.38
C THR A 239 -2.03 -11.01 -42.05
N GLN A 240 -1.82 -9.80 -42.58
CA GLN A 240 -0.65 -8.97 -42.27
C GLN A 240 -0.64 -8.66 -40.77
N LYS A 241 0.51 -8.87 -40.11
CA LYS A 241 0.71 -8.51 -38.70
C LYS A 241 0.63 -6.98 -38.59
N ALA A 242 -0.32 -6.46 -37.81
CA ALA A 242 -0.54 -5.02 -37.66
C ALA A 242 0.13 -4.41 -36.41
N HIS A 243 0.30 -5.22 -35.35
CA HIS A 243 0.81 -4.78 -34.05
C HIS A 243 2.05 -5.57 -33.61
N VAL A 244 2.84 -4.92 -32.77
CA VAL A 244 4.04 -5.42 -32.12
C VAL A 244 3.68 -6.56 -31.14
N ASN A 245 4.65 -7.40 -30.79
CA ASN A 245 4.52 -8.31 -29.64
C ASN A 245 5.45 -7.87 -28.49
N LEU A 246 5.22 -8.37 -27.27
CA LEU A 246 6.00 -7.98 -26.09
C LEU A 246 7.52 -8.16 -26.26
N ALA A 247 7.98 -9.18 -26.99
CA ALA A 247 9.40 -9.38 -27.24
C ALA A 247 10.00 -8.29 -28.14
N GLU A 248 9.27 -7.88 -29.17
CA GLU A 248 9.64 -6.76 -30.05
C GLU A 248 9.55 -5.41 -29.31
N SER A 249 8.53 -5.20 -28.49
CA SER A 249 8.41 -4.00 -27.64
C SER A 249 9.59 -3.88 -26.68
N SER A 250 9.93 -4.98 -26.01
CA SER A 250 11.08 -5.11 -25.13
C SER A 250 12.40 -4.79 -25.85
N LEU A 251 12.56 -5.29 -27.07
CA LEU A 251 13.76 -5.05 -27.88
C LEU A 251 13.88 -3.58 -28.30
N MET A 252 12.82 -2.97 -28.83
CA MET A 252 12.85 -1.55 -29.24
C MET A 252 13.13 -0.63 -28.06
N ALA A 253 12.52 -0.89 -26.89
CA ALA A 253 12.77 -0.12 -25.68
C ALA A 253 14.23 -0.22 -25.21
N LYS A 254 14.81 -1.42 -25.27
CA LYS A 254 16.24 -1.63 -24.97
C LYS A 254 17.14 -0.87 -25.95
N GLU A 255 16.89 -1.00 -27.25
CA GLU A 255 17.68 -0.34 -28.31
C GLU A 255 17.62 1.19 -28.21
N ALA A 256 16.46 1.72 -27.83
CA ALA A 256 16.27 3.14 -27.59
C ALA A 256 16.92 3.63 -26.29
N ASN A 257 17.26 2.74 -25.35
CA ASN A 257 17.76 3.11 -24.02
C ASN A 257 16.83 4.12 -23.31
N VAL A 258 15.51 3.89 -23.40
CA VAL A 258 14.52 4.74 -22.73
C VAL A 258 14.47 4.45 -21.24
N LYS A 259 14.13 5.47 -20.44
CA LYS A 259 14.01 5.31 -18.98
C LYS A 259 12.72 4.62 -18.59
N ASN A 260 11.62 4.96 -19.28
CA ASN A 260 10.29 4.47 -18.99
C ASN A 260 9.57 4.09 -20.30
N VAL A 261 8.95 2.92 -20.32
CA VAL A 261 7.99 2.49 -21.35
C VAL A 261 6.61 2.55 -20.74
N VAL A 262 5.64 3.09 -21.47
CA VAL A 262 4.24 3.15 -21.09
C VAL A 262 3.46 2.39 -22.16
N LEU A 263 3.01 1.19 -21.84
CA LEU A 263 2.17 0.39 -22.72
C LEU A 263 0.75 0.96 -22.72
N THR A 264 0.19 1.21 -23.90
CA THR A 264 -1.19 1.69 -24.13
C THR A 264 -1.83 0.87 -25.24
N HIS A 265 -3.02 1.25 -25.74
CA HIS A 265 -3.71 0.53 -26.81
C HIS A 265 -4.12 -0.90 -26.40
N PHE A 266 -4.92 -0.99 -25.31
CA PHE A 266 -5.35 -2.27 -24.74
C PHE A 266 -6.71 -2.73 -25.28
N ASN A 267 -6.83 -4.03 -25.53
CA ASN A 267 -8.07 -4.70 -25.94
C ASN A 267 -8.96 -5.16 -24.76
N PHE A 268 -8.51 -4.94 -23.52
CA PHE A 268 -9.12 -5.38 -22.27
C PHE A 268 -8.69 -4.49 -21.10
N THR A 269 -9.43 -4.55 -20.00
CA THR A 269 -9.17 -3.72 -18.81
C THR A 269 -8.10 -4.33 -17.92
N ASP A 270 -8.29 -5.60 -17.56
CA ASP A 270 -7.48 -6.30 -16.57
C ASP A 270 -6.23 -6.90 -17.20
N ILE A 271 -5.11 -6.21 -17.02
CA ILE A 271 -3.80 -6.62 -17.53
C ILE A 271 -3.09 -7.41 -16.42
N ASP A 272 -2.55 -8.57 -16.77
CA ASP A 272 -1.55 -9.26 -15.97
C ASP A 272 -0.22 -8.50 -16.07
N GLN A 273 -0.07 -7.50 -15.20
CA GLN A 273 1.09 -6.62 -15.19
C GLN A 273 2.37 -7.39 -14.89
N ALA A 274 2.30 -8.39 -14.01
CA ALA A 274 3.45 -9.20 -13.62
C ALA A 274 3.94 -10.05 -14.80
N ALA A 275 3.06 -10.80 -15.44
CA ALA A 275 3.41 -11.63 -16.60
C ALA A 275 3.86 -10.76 -17.79
N THR A 276 3.17 -9.66 -18.04
CA THR A 276 3.54 -8.72 -19.12
C THR A 276 4.90 -8.09 -18.87
N THR A 277 5.16 -7.67 -17.62
CA THR A 277 6.47 -7.14 -17.21
C THR A 277 7.54 -8.19 -17.33
N ALA A 278 7.30 -9.44 -16.91
CA ALA A 278 8.26 -10.53 -17.03
C ALA A 278 8.72 -10.75 -18.48
N GLU A 279 7.79 -10.67 -19.45
CA GLU A 279 8.14 -10.75 -20.87
C GLU A 279 8.97 -9.53 -21.33
N MET A 280 8.55 -8.32 -20.93
CA MET A 280 9.30 -7.09 -21.21
C MET A 280 10.70 -7.11 -20.57
N ARG A 281 10.89 -7.77 -19.42
CA ARG A 281 12.16 -7.88 -18.71
C ARG A 281 13.19 -8.77 -19.41
N LYS A 282 12.79 -9.56 -20.41
CA LYS A 282 13.73 -10.39 -21.19
C LYS A 282 14.80 -9.56 -21.90
N ASN A 283 14.45 -8.37 -22.41
CA ASN A 283 15.43 -7.46 -23.04
C ASN A 283 15.53 -6.10 -22.33
N TYR A 284 14.46 -5.59 -21.71
CA TYR A 284 14.38 -4.21 -21.25
C TYR A 284 14.48 -4.05 -19.73
N LYS A 285 15.38 -3.15 -19.27
CA LYS A 285 15.69 -2.93 -17.86
C LYS A 285 15.08 -1.65 -17.25
N GLY A 286 14.56 -0.73 -18.07
CA GLY A 286 13.91 0.48 -17.57
C GLY A 286 12.51 0.24 -16.99
N ASN A 287 11.79 1.28 -16.60
CA ASN A 287 10.45 1.10 -16.00
C ASN A 287 9.43 0.70 -17.07
N VAL A 288 8.53 -0.22 -16.73
CA VAL A 288 7.38 -0.61 -17.55
C VAL A 288 6.12 -0.16 -16.83
N LEU A 289 5.34 0.68 -17.49
CA LEU A 289 4.11 1.28 -16.98
C LEU A 289 2.95 0.84 -17.87
N PHE A 290 1.76 0.73 -17.28
CA PHE A 290 0.54 0.34 -17.98
C PHE A 290 -0.42 1.53 -17.98
N ALA A 291 -0.65 2.09 -19.15
CA ALA A 291 -1.51 3.25 -19.31
C ALA A 291 -2.92 2.95 -18.79
N LYS A 292 -3.49 3.93 -18.10
CA LYS A 292 -4.91 4.03 -17.78
C LYS A 292 -5.39 5.37 -18.29
N ASP A 293 -6.68 5.46 -18.59
CA ASP A 293 -7.30 6.75 -18.87
C ASP A 293 -7.04 7.72 -17.71
N LEU A 294 -6.75 8.96 -18.05
CA LEU A 294 -6.37 10.07 -17.17
C LEU A 294 -5.04 9.91 -16.43
N MET A 295 -4.23 8.91 -16.75
CA MET A 295 -2.87 8.77 -16.20
C MET A 295 -1.99 9.94 -16.67
N LYS A 296 -1.32 10.65 -15.76
CA LYS A 296 -0.38 11.73 -16.08
C LYS A 296 1.09 11.31 -15.90
N ILE A 297 1.95 11.76 -16.81
CA ILE A 297 3.38 11.50 -16.90
C ILE A 297 4.12 12.85 -17.00
N PRO A 298 5.33 13.04 -16.43
CA PRO A 298 6.04 12.16 -15.52
C PRO A 298 5.19 11.80 -14.31
N VAL A 299 5.34 10.57 -13.84
CA VAL A 299 4.66 10.15 -12.60
C VAL A 299 5.41 10.83 -11.47
N ASP A 300 4.78 11.83 -10.84
CA ASP A 300 5.43 12.73 -9.90
C ASP A 300 5.98 11.98 -8.69
N LYS A 301 7.31 12.01 -8.50
CA LYS A 301 7.99 11.38 -7.35
C LYS A 301 7.59 11.97 -5.98
N ASN A 302 6.97 13.15 -5.95
CA ASN A 302 6.44 13.78 -4.75
C ASN A 302 4.90 13.67 -4.62
N ILE A 303 4.22 13.23 -5.69
CA ILE A 303 2.86 12.66 -5.62
C ILE A 303 2.95 11.13 -5.46
N VAL A 304 4.14 10.58 -5.17
CA VAL A 304 4.30 9.19 -4.66
C VAL A 304 3.88 9.08 -3.18
N ILE A 305 3.47 10.18 -2.54
CA ILE A 305 2.77 10.14 -1.25
C ILE A 305 1.24 10.02 -1.42
N GLU A 306 0.65 10.35 -2.58
CA GLU A 306 -0.81 10.22 -2.77
C GLU A 306 -1.26 9.38 -3.97
N ASN A 307 -0.43 9.08 -4.96
CA ASN A 307 -0.75 8.13 -6.01
C ASN A 307 0.52 7.41 -6.51
N LYS A 308 1.12 6.60 -5.62
CA LYS A 308 1.58 5.27 -6.09
C LYS A 308 0.43 4.70 -6.92
N THR A 309 0.68 3.99 -8.02
CA THR A 309 -0.29 2.94 -8.38
C THR A 309 -0.19 1.92 -7.25
N THR A 310 -0.78 2.24 -6.09
CA THR A 310 -1.34 1.22 -5.24
C THR A 310 -2.23 0.47 -6.21
N GLN A 311 -1.85 -0.76 -6.53
CA GLN A 311 -2.87 -1.79 -6.60
C GLN A 311 -3.90 -1.41 -5.54
N GLN A 312 -5.10 -0.99 -5.96
CA GLN A 312 -6.13 -0.66 -5.01
C GLN A 312 -6.30 -1.94 -4.20
N LEU A 313 -5.76 -1.92 -2.99
CA LEU A 313 -5.75 -3.08 -2.13
C LEU A 313 -7.21 -3.36 -1.85
N SER A 314 -7.64 -4.60 -2.07
CA SER A 314 -8.99 -5.02 -1.65
C SER A 314 -9.07 -5.07 -0.12
N TYR A 315 -7.92 -5.22 0.54
CA TYR A 315 -7.79 -5.30 1.99
C TYR A 315 -6.68 -4.36 2.52
N PRO A 316 -6.84 -3.02 2.43
CA PRO A 316 -5.89 -2.08 2.99
C PRO A 316 -5.99 -2.11 4.53
N ILE A 317 -4.95 -2.62 5.19
CA ILE A 317 -4.94 -2.74 6.65
C ILE A 317 -4.84 -1.34 7.27
N VAL A 318 -5.84 -0.96 8.05
CA VAL A 318 -5.82 0.30 8.81
C VAL A 318 -4.73 0.23 9.86
N ASP A 319 -4.00 1.32 10.08
CA ASP A 319 -2.96 1.38 11.10
C ASP A 319 -3.52 1.27 12.53
N THR A 320 -2.69 0.86 13.49
CA THR A 320 -3.07 0.76 14.91
C THR A 320 -3.17 2.14 15.60
N ASN A 321 -2.60 3.17 14.98
CA ASN A 321 -2.49 4.55 15.46
C ASN A 321 -1.61 4.68 16.72
N VAL A 322 -0.67 3.77 16.94
CA VAL A 322 0.34 3.87 17.99
C VAL A 322 1.47 4.79 17.52
N LYS A 323 1.69 5.90 18.23
CA LYS A 323 2.71 6.92 17.86
C LYS A 323 3.84 7.06 18.89
N ASN A 324 3.66 6.48 20.07
CA ASN A 324 4.62 6.56 21.16
C ASN A 324 5.40 5.25 21.28
N PHE A 325 6.58 5.34 21.89
CA PHE A 325 7.45 4.21 22.16
C PHE A 325 7.36 3.81 23.62
N TYR A 326 7.40 2.51 23.89
CA TYR A 326 7.22 1.97 25.23
C TYR A 326 8.25 0.88 25.52
N SER A 327 8.89 0.96 26.69
CA SER A 327 9.56 -0.20 27.28
C SER A 327 8.53 -1.11 27.93
N ASP A 328 8.96 -2.00 28.81
CA ASP A 328 8.12 -2.82 29.69
C ASP A 328 7.68 -2.10 30.98
N VAL A 329 8.21 -0.91 31.27
CA VAL A 329 7.94 -0.17 32.52
C VAL A 329 7.51 1.27 32.31
N GLU A 330 7.81 1.88 31.17
CA GLU A 330 7.53 3.30 30.92
C GLU A 330 7.36 3.66 29.44
N SER A 331 6.93 4.90 29.19
CA SER A 331 7.04 5.52 27.88
C SER A 331 8.47 6.01 27.68
N ILE A 332 9.04 5.73 26.52
CA ILE A 332 10.42 6.10 26.17
C ILE A 332 10.44 7.02 24.95
N SER A 333 11.58 7.66 24.71
CA SER A 333 11.85 8.31 23.41
C SER A 333 12.01 7.26 22.32
N LYS A 334 11.93 7.67 21.05
CA LYS A 334 12.21 6.80 19.91
C LYS A 334 13.59 6.15 20.07
N PRO A 335 13.67 4.81 20.17
CA PRO A 335 14.94 4.10 20.24
C PRO A 335 15.66 4.17 18.89
N SER A 336 16.99 4.17 18.93
CA SER A 336 17.87 4.05 17.77
C SER A 336 17.95 2.59 17.30
N GLU A 337 18.40 2.34 16.07
CA GLU A 337 18.38 1.00 15.44
C GLU A 337 19.08 -0.13 16.22
N ASN A 338 20.03 0.21 17.10
CA ASN A 338 20.77 -0.74 17.92
C ASN A 338 20.38 -0.70 19.41
N GLU A 339 19.34 0.03 19.78
CA GLU A 339 18.86 0.16 21.16
C GLU A 339 17.71 -0.81 21.45
N ALA A 340 17.55 -1.13 22.74
CA ALA A 340 16.45 -1.95 23.23
C ALA A 340 15.09 -1.38 22.75
N PHE A 341 14.18 -2.30 22.42
CA PHE A 341 12.84 -1.98 21.93
C PHE A 341 12.78 -1.19 20.61
N TYR A 342 13.84 -1.16 19.79
CA TYR A 342 13.72 -0.70 18.40
C TYR A 342 12.91 -1.68 17.54
N GLY A 343 12.14 -1.18 16.58
CA GLY A 343 11.30 -1.98 15.68
C GLY A 343 9.84 -2.14 16.13
N GLN A 344 9.41 -1.36 17.12
CA GLN A 344 8.02 -1.32 17.61
C GLN A 344 7.05 -0.76 16.56
N ASP A 345 5.75 -0.89 16.81
CA ASP A 345 4.67 -0.38 15.96
C ASP A 345 4.92 1.08 15.49
N ALA A 346 5.25 1.97 16.44
CA ALA A 346 5.51 3.38 16.18
C ALA A 346 6.77 3.67 15.31
N ASN A 347 7.62 2.68 15.04
CA ASN A 347 8.73 2.84 14.09
C ASN A 347 8.24 2.88 12.62
N TYR A 348 7.03 2.40 12.35
CA TYR A 348 6.53 2.13 11.01
C TYR A 348 5.33 2.98 10.64
N LEU A 349 5.22 3.32 9.35
CA LEU A 349 4.06 4.03 8.80
C LEU A 349 3.04 3.02 8.30
N GLY A 350 1.80 3.13 8.77
CA GLY A 350 0.66 2.41 8.22
C GLY A 350 -0.39 3.35 7.62
N ASN A 351 -1.49 2.76 7.13
CA ASN A 351 -2.64 3.52 6.66
C ASN A 351 -3.36 4.19 7.84
N THR A 352 -2.97 5.42 8.17
CA THR A 352 -3.52 6.17 9.32
C THR A 352 -5.06 6.18 9.26
N PRO A 353 -5.77 5.86 10.36
CA PRO A 353 -7.23 5.91 10.39
C PRO A 353 -7.75 7.26 9.90
N SER A 354 -8.71 7.23 8.97
CA SER A 354 -9.27 8.43 8.35
C SER A 354 -10.76 8.22 8.13
N TYR A 355 -11.57 9.13 8.67
CA TYR A 355 -13.01 9.00 8.67
C TYR A 355 -13.70 10.27 8.16
N THR A 356 -14.83 10.08 7.47
CA THR A 356 -15.73 11.15 7.06
C THR A 356 -17.09 10.93 7.74
N ASN A 357 -17.53 11.90 8.55
CA ASN A 357 -18.89 11.89 9.08
C ASN A 357 -19.85 12.41 8.00
N ASN A 358 -20.77 11.55 7.55
CA ASN A 358 -21.70 11.88 6.46
C ASN A 358 -22.91 12.70 6.93
N ASN A 359 -22.95 13.11 8.21
CA ASN A 359 -24.01 13.92 8.82
C ASN A 359 -25.42 13.29 8.73
N ASN A 360 -25.48 11.97 8.62
CA ASN A 360 -26.72 11.18 8.52
C ASN A 360 -26.66 9.89 9.36
N GLN A 361 -25.93 9.92 10.49
CA GLN A 361 -25.64 8.78 11.36
C GLN A 361 -24.77 7.68 10.73
N THR A 362 -24.10 7.96 9.61
CA THR A 362 -23.11 7.07 8.99
C THR A 362 -21.73 7.70 8.94
N ILE A 363 -20.69 6.87 9.04
CA ILE A 363 -19.28 7.24 8.98
C ILE A 363 -18.61 6.47 7.84
N THR A 364 -18.00 7.17 6.90
CA THR A 364 -17.17 6.54 5.86
C THR A 364 -15.75 6.36 6.37
N ASP A 365 -15.21 5.16 6.26
CA ASP A 365 -13.79 4.87 6.47
C ASP A 365 -13.04 5.05 5.14
N ASN A 366 -12.22 6.08 5.07
CA ASN A 366 -11.52 6.50 3.86
C ASN A 366 -10.34 5.57 3.51
N VAL A 367 -9.92 4.68 4.43
CA VAL A 367 -8.88 3.68 4.18
C VAL A 367 -9.49 2.42 3.60
N THR A 368 -10.51 1.88 4.26
CA THR A 368 -11.09 0.57 3.91
C THR A 368 -12.12 0.62 2.80
N GLY A 369 -12.70 1.80 2.54
CA GLY A 369 -13.85 1.98 1.66
C GLY A 369 -15.15 1.43 2.27
N LEU A 370 -15.14 1.08 3.57
CA LEU A 370 -16.34 0.68 4.30
C LEU A 370 -17.10 1.92 4.79
N MET A 371 -18.40 1.74 4.99
CA MET A 371 -19.25 2.73 5.64
C MET A 371 -19.95 2.09 6.83
N TRP A 372 -19.94 2.81 7.95
CA TRP A 372 -20.30 2.30 9.27
C TRP A 372 -21.49 3.07 9.84
N GLN A 373 -22.32 2.37 10.60
CA GLN A 373 -23.26 2.98 11.53
C GLN A 373 -22.49 3.74 12.63
N LYS A 374 -22.89 4.97 12.92
CA LYS A 374 -22.26 5.82 13.96
C LYS A 374 -22.56 5.36 15.39
N ASP A 375 -23.81 5.02 15.68
CA ASP A 375 -24.31 4.70 17.02
C ASP A 375 -24.91 3.30 17.08
N MET A 376 -24.41 2.45 17.98
CA MET A 376 -24.83 1.05 18.11
C MET A 376 -26.21 0.89 18.78
N GLY A 377 -26.64 1.86 19.59
CA GLY A 377 -27.84 1.74 20.42
C GLY A 377 -27.68 0.69 21.53
N GLU A 378 -28.75 -0.05 21.81
CA GLU A 378 -28.81 -1.05 22.89
C GLU A 378 -28.27 -2.43 22.50
N LYS A 379 -27.93 -3.23 23.51
CA LYS A 379 -27.50 -4.62 23.34
C LYS A 379 -28.64 -5.51 22.82
N MET A 380 -28.31 -6.44 21.94
CA MET A 380 -29.27 -7.43 21.40
C MET A 380 -28.63 -8.80 21.23
N THR A 381 -29.49 -9.80 21.04
CA THR A 381 -29.04 -11.16 20.72
C THR A 381 -28.41 -11.21 19.34
N PHE A 382 -27.65 -12.28 19.09
CA PHE A 382 -26.98 -12.48 17.80
C PHE A 382 -27.98 -12.46 16.62
N ASN A 383 -29.09 -13.18 16.71
CA ASN A 383 -30.08 -13.28 15.63
C ASN A 383 -30.88 -11.97 15.42
N GLU A 384 -31.16 -11.22 16.49
CA GLU A 384 -31.78 -9.90 16.41
C GLU A 384 -30.88 -8.91 15.66
N ALA A 385 -29.56 -8.97 15.84
CA ALA A 385 -28.62 -8.09 15.15
C ALA A 385 -28.66 -8.27 13.62
N PHE A 386 -28.67 -9.51 13.13
CA PHE A 386 -28.78 -9.80 11.70
C PHE A 386 -30.11 -9.32 11.13
N SER A 387 -31.21 -9.61 11.82
CA SER A 387 -32.55 -9.14 11.43
C SER A 387 -32.60 -7.61 11.34
N LYS A 388 -31.97 -6.91 12.29
CA LYS A 388 -31.90 -5.45 12.28
C LYS A 388 -31.08 -4.91 11.11
N ALA A 389 -29.94 -5.54 10.78
CA ALA A 389 -29.09 -5.12 9.68
C ALA A 389 -29.78 -5.28 8.31
N GLU A 390 -30.41 -6.44 8.07
CA GLU A 390 -31.10 -6.74 6.81
C GLU A 390 -32.26 -5.77 6.51
N ASN A 391 -32.92 -5.26 7.54
CA ASN A 391 -34.05 -4.34 7.42
C ASN A 391 -33.67 -2.85 7.59
N ALA A 392 -32.38 -2.53 7.73
CA ALA A 392 -31.93 -1.17 7.98
C ALA A 392 -31.98 -0.31 6.70
N THR A 393 -32.46 0.93 6.85
CA THR A 393 -32.44 1.97 5.81
C THR A 393 -31.58 3.19 6.19
N LEU A 394 -30.65 2.98 7.13
CA LEU A 394 -29.84 4.04 7.74
C LEU A 394 -29.06 4.84 6.68
N GLY A 395 -29.12 6.16 6.76
CA GLY A 395 -28.46 7.05 5.81
C GLY A 395 -29.01 6.98 4.37
N GLY A 396 -30.16 6.32 4.15
CA GLY A 396 -30.75 6.10 2.82
C GLY A 396 -30.25 4.84 2.10
N TYR A 397 -29.50 3.97 2.78
CA TYR A 397 -28.94 2.73 2.22
C TYR A 397 -29.64 1.50 2.77
N SER A 398 -29.80 0.46 1.96
CA SER A 398 -30.51 -0.79 2.30
C SER A 398 -29.65 -2.05 2.22
N ASP A 399 -28.34 -1.91 2.02
CA ASP A 399 -27.35 -2.98 1.87
C ASP A 399 -26.49 -3.14 3.15
N TRP A 400 -27.08 -2.87 4.32
CA TRP A 400 -26.41 -3.01 5.60
C TRP A 400 -26.25 -4.48 6.02
N ARG A 401 -25.13 -4.79 6.66
CA ARG A 401 -24.83 -6.11 7.21
C ARG A 401 -24.07 -6.01 8.53
N ILE A 402 -23.98 -7.14 9.22
CA ILE A 402 -23.08 -7.29 10.37
C ILE A 402 -21.64 -7.47 9.84
N PRO A 403 -20.65 -6.75 10.39
CA PRO A 403 -19.26 -6.82 9.96
C PRO A 403 -18.64 -8.16 10.34
N THR A 404 -17.76 -8.68 9.50
CA THR A 404 -16.82 -9.73 9.89
C THR A 404 -15.89 -9.25 11.01
N ILE A 405 -15.20 -10.18 11.68
CA ILE A 405 -14.25 -9.80 12.73
C ILE A 405 -13.08 -8.96 12.16
N LYS A 406 -12.63 -9.23 10.93
CA LYS A 406 -11.57 -8.46 10.25
C LYS A 406 -11.99 -7.02 9.97
N GLU A 407 -13.24 -6.82 9.54
CA GLU A 407 -13.80 -5.48 9.36
C GLU A 407 -13.99 -4.76 10.70
N LEU A 408 -14.59 -5.43 11.69
CA LEU A 408 -14.85 -4.80 12.98
C LEU A 408 -13.54 -4.42 13.70
N TYR A 409 -12.50 -5.25 13.56
CA TYR A 409 -11.18 -4.98 14.11
C TYR A 409 -10.44 -3.84 13.40
N SER A 410 -10.81 -3.47 12.16
CA SER A 410 -10.19 -2.33 11.47
C SER A 410 -10.37 -1.02 12.23
N LEU A 411 -11.44 -0.90 13.02
CA LEU A 411 -11.77 0.27 13.83
C LEU A 411 -10.96 0.38 15.13
N ILE A 412 -10.26 -0.68 15.56
CA ILE A 412 -9.55 -0.66 16.85
C ILE A 412 -8.36 0.31 16.81
N LEU A 413 -8.18 1.11 17.86
CA LEU A 413 -7.05 2.02 18.02
C LEU A 413 -6.24 1.63 19.26
N PHE A 414 -5.02 1.14 19.07
CA PHE A 414 -4.12 0.77 20.18
C PHE A 414 -3.50 1.97 20.90
N SER A 415 -3.91 3.19 20.54
CA SER A 415 -3.71 4.39 21.37
C SER A 415 -4.69 4.49 22.55
N GLY A 416 -5.64 3.55 22.68
CA GLY A 416 -6.52 3.39 23.83
C GLY A 416 -5.78 2.89 25.08
N GLN A 417 -6.42 3.03 26.24
CA GLN A 417 -5.89 2.60 27.53
C GLN A 417 -7.01 2.15 28.46
N VAL A 418 -6.80 1.03 29.14
CA VAL A 418 -7.72 0.47 30.13
C VAL A 418 -6.97 0.18 31.43
N LYS A 419 -7.67 0.22 32.57
CA LYS A 419 -7.10 -0.15 33.87
C LYS A 419 -8.03 -1.15 34.55
N GLY A 420 -7.80 -2.44 34.28
CA GLY A 420 -8.68 -3.50 34.74
C GLY A 420 -10.05 -3.37 34.09
N GLU A 421 -11.06 -2.96 34.85
CA GLU A 421 -12.45 -2.86 34.38
C GLU A 421 -12.85 -1.43 33.98
N LYS A 422 -11.95 -0.46 34.16
CA LYS A 422 -12.19 0.96 33.90
C LYS A 422 -11.54 1.43 32.60
N ALA A 423 -12.31 2.04 31.73
CA ALA A 423 -11.86 2.71 30.53
C ALA A 423 -11.12 4.01 30.89
N ILE A 424 -9.89 4.17 30.42
CA ILE A 424 -9.15 5.44 30.54
C ILE A 424 -9.26 6.21 29.22
N LYS A 425 -9.05 5.50 28.11
CA LYS A 425 -9.26 5.98 26.75
C LYS A 425 -9.73 4.82 25.89
N MET A 426 -10.83 4.99 25.17
CA MET A 426 -11.38 3.90 24.36
C MET A 426 -10.43 3.55 23.20
N PHE A 427 -10.46 2.29 22.80
CA PHE A 427 -9.73 1.74 21.66
C PHE A 427 -10.49 1.96 20.34
N ILE A 428 -11.18 3.09 20.20
CA ILE A 428 -11.91 3.51 19.00
C ILE A 428 -11.94 5.04 18.96
N ASP A 429 -12.07 5.61 17.77
CA ASP A 429 -12.19 7.06 17.60
C ASP A 429 -13.56 7.57 18.06
N THR A 430 -13.63 8.14 19.26
CA THR A 430 -14.87 8.64 19.86
C THR A 430 -15.35 9.96 19.25
N GLU A 431 -14.58 10.62 18.39
CA GLU A 431 -15.07 11.78 17.63
C GLU A 431 -16.05 11.36 16.53
N TYR A 432 -15.81 10.18 15.96
CA TYR A 432 -16.61 9.62 14.87
C TYR A 432 -17.61 8.57 15.34
N PHE A 433 -17.28 7.75 16.32
CA PHE A 433 -18.10 6.62 16.75
C PHE A 433 -18.65 6.79 18.16
N ASN A 434 -19.96 6.64 18.30
CA ASN A 434 -20.59 6.54 19.61
C ASN A 434 -20.36 5.11 20.12
N GLN A 435 -19.44 4.97 21.08
CA GLN A 435 -19.13 3.71 21.72
C GLN A 435 -19.71 3.70 23.16
N PRO A 436 -20.76 2.91 23.41
CA PRO A 436 -21.29 2.73 24.76
C PRO A 436 -20.34 1.91 25.64
N LEU A 437 -20.44 2.14 26.95
CA LEU A 437 -19.86 1.32 28.02
C LEU A 437 -20.92 0.36 28.56
N GLY A 438 -20.51 -0.66 29.31
CA GLY A 438 -21.47 -1.45 30.09
C GLY A 438 -22.20 -0.61 31.15
N ASP A 439 -23.44 -0.99 31.46
CA ASP A 439 -24.30 -0.25 32.37
C ASP A 439 -24.05 -0.64 33.84
N ILE A 440 -23.34 0.25 34.54
CA ILE A 440 -23.02 0.09 35.96
C ILE A 440 -24.28 0.03 36.85
N ASN A 441 -25.40 0.63 36.43
CA ASN A 441 -26.65 0.57 37.17
C ASN A 441 -27.35 -0.79 37.00
N ALA A 442 -27.04 -1.50 35.91
CA ALA A 442 -27.45 -2.87 35.65
C ALA A 442 -26.45 -3.91 36.19
N ASN A 443 -25.52 -3.49 37.06
CA ASN A 443 -24.48 -4.34 37.65
C ASN A 443 -23.52 -4.93 36.58
N GLU A 444 -23.29 -4.18 35.50
CA GLU A 444 -22.25 -4.44 34.52
C GLU A 444 -21.01 -3.59 34.80
N ARG A 445 -19.87 -3.94 34.19
CA ARG A 445 -18.63 -3.16 34.24
C ARG A 445 -18.51 -2.32 32.98
N GLU A 446 -17.69 -1.26 33.00
CA GLU A 446 -17.50 -0.44 31.80
C GLU A 446 -17.02 -1.28 30.60
N ILE A 447 -16.19 -2.29 30.85
CA ILE A 447 -15.70 -3.25 29.84
C ILE A 447 -16.74 -4.28 29.37
N ASP A 448 -17.93 -4.35 29.97
CA ASP A 448 -19.01 -5.23 29.51
C ASP A 448 -19.74 -4.60 28.30
N ALA A 449 -18.95 -4.22 27.29
CA ALA A 449 -19.36 -3.52 26.08
C ALA A 449 -18.89 -4.25 24.81
N GLN A 450 -18.94 -5.58 24.84
CA GLN A 450 -18.57 -6.42 23.72
C GLN A 450 -19.44 -6.11 22.50
N THR A 451 -18.85 -6.23 21.31
CA THR A 451 -19.53 -6.00 20.02
C THR A 451 -19.48 -7.26 19.18
N TRP A 452 -20.65 -7.77 18.78
CA TRP A 452 -20.77 -8.93 17.89
C TRP A 452 -20.15 -8.66 16.51
N SER A 453 -19.49 -9.68 15.97
CA SER A 453 -19.17 -9.77 14.54
C SER A 453 -20.01 -10.88 13.87
N ALA A 454 -19.95 -10.96 12.55
CA ALA A 454 -20.53 -12.05 11.77
C ALA A 454 -19.64 -13.32 11.75
N THR A 455 -18.47 -13.28 12.40
CA THR A 455 -17.50 -14.39 12.36
C THR A 455 -17.70 -15.32 13.55
N GLU A 456 -18.34 -16.46 13.28
CA GLU A 456 -18.48 -17.54 14.25
C GLU A 456 -17.16 -18.30 14.40
N TYR A 457 -16.86 -18.75 15.61
CA TYR A 457 -15.77 -19.68 15.83
C TYR A 457 -16.20 -21.07 15.36
N VAL A 458 -15.37 -21.70 14.54
CA VAL A 458 -15.65 -23.05 14.02
C VAL A 458 -15.56 -24.13 15.10
N GLY A 459 -14.77 -23.90 16.15
CA GLY A 459 -14.70 -24.76 17.33
C GLY A 459 -15.74 -24.41 18.38
N LYS A 460 -15.51 -24.91 19.59
CA LYS A 460 -16.31 -24.58 20.78
C LYS A 460 -15.41 -24.05 21.87
N THR A 461 -15.94 -23.17 22.70
CA THR A 461 -15.19 -22.65 23.87
C THR A 461 -15.88 -23.05 25.17
N MET A 462 -15.10 -23.04 26.25
CA MET A 462 -15.58 -23.26 27.62
C MET A 462 -16.40 -24.55 27.77
N ASN A 463 -17.70 -24.47 28.09
CA ASN A 463 -18.56 -25.65 28.31
C ASN A 463 -19.07 -26.25 27.00
N ALA A 464 -18.21 -26.36 25.99
CA ALA A 464 -18.56 -26.78 24.63
C ALA A 464 -19.65 -25.90 23.99
N ASP A 465 -19.58 -24.58 24.25
CA ASP A 465 -20.57 -23.61 23.79
C ASP A 465 -20.23 -23.09 22.39
N ALA A 466 -21.25 -22.96 21.53
CA ALA A 466 -21.13 -22.29 20.24
C ALA A 466 -20.78 -20.81 20.46
N THR A 467 -19.75 -20.34 19.76
CA THR A 467 -19.04 -19.11 20.10
C THR A 467 -18.92 -18.21 18.87
N VAL A 468 -18.99 -16.90 19.08
CA VAL A 468 -18.80 -15.88 18.03
C VAL A 468 -17.66 -14.96 18.46
N PHE A 469 -16.77 -14.61 17.54
CA PHE A 469 -15.75 -13.61 17.83
C PHE A 469 -16.38 -12.23 17.92
N GLY A 470 -15.99 -11.47 18.94
CA GLY A 470 -16.38 -10.07 19.07
C GLY A 470 -15.17 -9.19 19.41
N VAL A 471 -15.30 -7.91 19.10
CA VAL A 471 -14.34 -6.87 19.50
C VAL A 471 -14.89 -6.16 20.72
N ASN A 472 -14.00 -5.79 21.63
CA ASN A 472 -14.34 -4.89 22.73
C ASN A 472 -13.48 -3.63 22.64
N PHE A 473 -14.09 -2.53 22.21
CA PHE A 473 -13.44 -1.23 22.03
C PHE A 473 -13.15 -0.52 23.37
N VAL A 474 -13.55 -1.10 24.50
CA VAL A 474 -13.22 -0.57 25.83
C VAL A 474 -11.92 -1.17 26.36
N ASP A 475 -11.70 -2.46 26.10
CA ASP A 475 -10.54 -3.21 26.64
C ASP A 475 -9.54 -3.67 25.58
N GLY A 476 -9.77 -3.36 24.30
CA GLY A 476 -8.81 -3.52 23.22
C GLY A 476 -8.58 -4.95 22.74
N ARG A 477 -9.59 -5.83 22.79
CA ARG A 477 -9.39 -7.28 22.54
C ARG A 477 -10.39 -7.91 21.56
N ILE A 478 -9.95 -8.97 20.89
CA ILE A 478 -10.81 -9.98 20.24
C ILE A 478 -10.93 -11.19 21.16
N LYS A 479 -12.16 -11.61 21.45
CA LYS A 479 -12.44 -12.83 22.21
C LYS A 479 -13.61 -13.58 21.57
N GLY A 480 -13.64 -14.88 21.76
CA GLY A 480 -14.81 -15.71 21.53
C GLY A 480 -15.81 -15.53 22.67
N TYR A 481 -17.05 -15.22 22.33
CA TYR A 481 -18.15 -15.12 23.28
C TYR A 481 -19.25 -16.15 22.96
N PRO A 482 -19.72 -16.93 23.97
CA PRO A 482 -20.84 -17.83 23.79
C PRO A 482 -22.11 -17.11 23.36
N LYS A 483 -22.86 -17.69 22.42
CA LYS A 483 -24.18 -17.16 22.04
C LYS A 483 -25.19 -17.22 23.18
N ASN A 484 -25.04 -18.20 24.07
CA ASN A 484 -25.92 -18.43 25.21
C ASN A 484 -25.17 -18.32 26.51
N ASN A 485 -25.83 -17.79 27.54
CA ASN A 485 -25.30 -17.75 28.89
C ASN A 485 -25.07 -19.19 29.39
N PRO A 486 -23.86 -19.59 29.80
CA PRO A 486 -23.60 -20.97 30.19
C PRO A 486 -24.42 -21.46 31.39
N ARG A 487 -24.84 -20.54 32.28
CA ARG A 487 -25.60 -20.82 33.50
C ARG A 487 -27.12 -20.80 33.26
N THR A 488 -27.64 -19.76 32.61
CA THR A 488 -29.10 -19.60 32.42
C THR A 488 -29.61 -20.19 31.12
N LYS A 489 -28.73 -20.48 30.16
CA LYS A 489 -29.02 -20.95 28.79
C LYS A 489 -29.77 -19.94 27.90
N ASN A 490 -30.10 -18.76 28.43
CA ASN A 490 -30.67 -17.67 27.64
C ASN A 490 -29.64 -17.11 26.65
N GLU A 491 -30.10 -16.58 25.52
CA GLU A 491 -29.24 -15.87 24.56
C GLU A 491 -28.55 -14.67 25.22
N ASN A 492 -27.25 -14.54 25.00
CA ASN A 492 -26.47 -13.40 25.45
C ASN A 492 -26.78 -12.19 24.55
N LYS A 493 -26.83 -11.01 25.17
CA LYS A 493 -26.99 -9.74 24.47
C LYS A 493 -25.67 -8.97 24.48
N MET A 494 -25.27 -8.43 23.34
CA MET A 494 -24.09 -7.59 23.18
C MET A 494 -24.40 -6.42 22.23
N TYR A 495 -23.50 -5.44 22.17
CA TYR A 495 -23.60 -4.40 21.16
C TYR A 495 -23.31 -4.98 19.78
N PHE A 496 -23.69 -4.24 18.74
CA PHE A 496 -23.41 -4.58 17.35
C PHE A 496 -23.32 -3.27 16.56
N ARG A 497 -22.56 -3.27 15.47
CA ARG A 497 -22.42 -2.13 14.56
C ARG A 497 -22.70 -2.62 13.15
N MET A 498 -23.48 -1.90 12.37
CA MET A 498 -23.71 -2.25 10.96
C MET A 498 -22.62 -1.66 10.06
N VAL A 499 -22.31 -2.37 8.99
CA VAL A 499 -21.35 -1.97 7.95
C VAL A 499 -21.94 -2.19 6.56
N ARG A 500 -21.44 -1.46 5.57
CA ARG A 500 -21.70 -1.64 4.14
C ARG A 500 -20.46 -1.23 3.32
N GLY A 501 -20.48 -1.48 2.01
CA GLY A 501 -19.37 -1.13 1.11
C GLY A 501 -18.46 -2.32 0.81
N ASN A 502 -17.14 -2.09 0.76
CA ASN A 502 -16.11 -3.05 0.35
C ASN A 502 -16.33 -4.47 0.91
N THR A 503 -16.89 -5.38 0.11
CA THR A 503 -17.16 -6.77 0.52
C THR A 503 -15.93 -7.67 0.48
N ALA A 504 -14.85 -7.23 -0.17
CA ALA A 504 -13.59 -7.98 -0.25
C ALA A 504 -12.65 -7.69 0.92
N TYR A 505 -13.01 -6.76 1.82
CA TYR A 505 -12.19 -6.45 2.99
C TYR A 505 -12.12 -7.66 3.92
N GLY A 506 -10.91 -8.13 4.22
CA GLY A 506 -10.70 -9.34 4.99
C GLY A 506 -10.32 -10.57 4.17
N GLU A 507 -10.47 -10.51 2.84
CA GLU A 507 -10.10 -11.59 1.92
C GLU A 507 -8.64 -11.42 1.47
N ASN A 508 -7.79 -12.38 1.86
CA ASN A 508 -6.39 -12.39 1.45
C ASN A 508 -6.21 -12.96 0.04
N ASN A 509 -5.13 -12.57 -0.64
CA ASN A 509 -4.71 -13.13 -1.93
C ASN A 509 -3.25 -13.58 -1.85
N PHE A 510 -3.05 -14.76 -1.24
CA PHE A 510 -1.72 -15.30 -0.97
C PHE A 510 -1.08 -15.95 -2.21
N ILE A 511 0.20 -15.66 -2.39
CA ILE A 511 1.10 -16.26 -3.38
C ILE A 511 2.34 -16.77 -2.64
N ASP A 512 2.60 -18.07 -2.77
CA ASP A 512 3.88 -18.65 -2.35
C ASP A 512 4.95 -18.28 -3.39
N ASN A 513 5.98 -17.56 -2.95
CA ASN A 513 7.07 -17.11 -3.80
C ASN A 513 8.12 -18.21 -4.04
N ASN A 514 8.01 -19.35 -3.36
CA ASN A 514 8.94 -20.49 -3.43
C ASN A 514 10.38 -20.17 -3.01
N ASP A 515 10.54 -19.16 -2.15
CA ASP A 515 11.84 -18.68 -1.64
C ASP A 515 11.86 -18.53 -0.10
N GLY A 516 10.86 -19.10 0.57
CA GLY A 516 10.64 -18.93 2.01
C GLY A 516 9.73 -17.76 2.38
N THR A 517 9.12 -17.09 1.40
CA THR A 517 8.17 -15.99 1.63
C THR A 517 6.79 -16.23 0.99
N ILE A 518 5.77 -15.58 1.55
CA ILE A 518 4.40 -15.55 1.02
C ILE A 518 4.00 -14.09 0.82
N SER A 519 3.60 -13.71 -0.38
CA SER A 519 3.03 -12.39 -0.66
C SER A 519 1.51 -12.42 -0.56
N ASP A 520 0.93 -11.42 0.09
CA ASP A 520 -0.50 -11.16 0.09
C ASP A 520 -0.80 -9.93 -0.76
N LEU A 521 -1.27 -10.16 -1.98
CA LEU A 521 -1.57 -9.08 -2.92
C LEU A 521 -2.80 -8.25 -2.50
N ALA A 522 -3.63 -8.75 -1.59
CA ALA A 522 -4.80 -8.02 -1.10
C ALA A 522 -4.41 -6.94 -0.09
N THR A 523 -3.35 -7.17 0.69
CA THR A 523 -2.85 -6.26 1.74
C THR A 523 -1.57 -5.53 1.34
N GLY A 524 -0.88 -5.99 0.30
CA GLY A 524 0.40 -5.42 -0.14
C GLY A 524 1.60 -5.87 0.72
N LEU A 525 1.41 -6.85 1.59
CA LEU A 525 2.41 -7.35 2.53
C LEU A 525 3.05 -8.66 2.05
N MET A 526 4.30 -8.88 2.44
CA MET A 526 5.03 -10.13 2.24
C MET A 526 5.49 -10.65 3.60
N TRP A 527 5.31 -11.95 3.80
CA TRP A 527 5.43 -12.63 5.07
C TRP A 527 6.52 -13.69 5.01
N GLN A 528 7.20 -13.88 6.14
CA GLN A 528 7.99 -15.08 6.40
C GLN A 528 7.06 -16.32 6.34
N LYS A 529 7.41 -17.33 5.53
CA LYS A 529 6.58 -18.53 5.33
C LYS A 529 6.61 -19.49 6.52
N ALA A 530 7.77 -19.72 7.11
CA ALA A 530 7.96 -20.58 8.27
C ALA A 530 8.50 -19.77 9.46
N ASP A 531 7.92 -19.91 10.65
CA ASP A 531 8.55 -19.38 11.85
C ASP A 531 9.83 -20.17 12.19
N ASP A 532 10.67 -19.63 13.08
CA ASP A 532 11.98 -20.22 13.41
C ASP A 532 11.91 -21.28 14.53
N GLY A 533 10.72 -21.63 15.02
CA GLY A 533 10.52 -22.64 16.04
C GLY A 533 10.88 -22.22 17.47
N ILE A 534 11.19 -20.93 17.70
CA ILE A 534 11.70 -20.47 19.00
C ILE A 534 10.80 -19.38 19.57
N GLY A 535 10.20 -19.63 20.73
CA GLY A 535 9.51 -18.60 21.52
C GLY A 535 10.51 -17.56 22.06
N LYS A 536 10.14 -16.28 21.98
CA LYS A 536 10.98 -15.13 22.34
C LYS A 536 10.20 -14.16 23.22
N ASP A 537 10.91 -13.46 24.10
CA ASP A 537 10.35 -12.29 24.76
C ASP A 537 10.17 -11.18 23.71
N TRP A 538 9.57 -10.06 24.12
CA TRP A 538 9.16 -9.06 23.16
C TRP A 538 10.34 -8.28 22.56
N GLU A 539 11.34 -7.92 23.37
CA GLU A 539 12.54 -7.23 22.90
C GLU A 539 13.33 -8.12 21.90
N THR A 540 13.48 -9.40 22.23
CA THR A 540 14.14 -10.37 21.34
C THR A 540 13.31 -10.61 20.07
N SER A 541 11.98 -10.55 20.15
CA SER A 541 11.09 -10.66 18.98
C SER A 541 11.27 -9.49 18.00
N LEU A 542 11.34 -8.27 18.52
CA LEU A 542 11.63 -7.07 17.72
C LEU A 542 13.01 -7.18 17.06
N SER A 543 14.02 -7.50 17.86
CA SER A 543 15.40 -7.65 17.39
C SER A 543 15.54 -8.77 16.34
N TYR A 544 14.86 -9.90 16.52
CA TYR A 544 14.85 -10.99 15.53
C TYR A 544 14.34 -10.51 14.18
N ALA A 545 13.23 -9.75 14.17
CA ALA A 545 12.63 -9.32 12.91
C ALA A 545 13.49 -8.29 12.17
N GLU A 546 14.08 -7.31 12.88
CA GLU A 546 14.96 -6.30 12.28
C GLU A 546 16.25 -6.90 11.70
N ASN A 547 16.75 -7.99 12.29
CA ASN A 547 17.99 -8.65 11.86
C ASN A 547 17.75 -9.81 10.88
N LEU A 548 16.50 -10.06 10.48
CA LEU A 548 16.19 -11.14 9.57
C LEU A 548 16.67 -10.78 8.15
N GLU A 549 17.47 -11.66 7.56
CA GLU A 549 17.77 -11.68 6.13
C GLU A 549 17.11 -12.91 5.50
N LEU A 550 16.13 -12.69 4.63
CA LEU A 550 15.34 -13.75 4.00
C LEU A 550 14.95 -13.34 2.58
N ALA A 551 15.06 -14.26 1.61
CA ALA A 551 14.73 -14.02 0.20
C ALA A 551 15.38 -12.76 -0.41
N SER A 552 16.64 -12.47 -0.06
CA SER A 552 17.37 -11.25 -0.48
C SER A 552 16.76 -9.94 0.05
N HIS A 553 16.01 -10.01 1.15
CA HIS A 553 15.39 -8.88 1.83
C HIS A 553 15.92 -8.77 3.25
N SER A 554 16.17 -7.53 3.70
CA SER A 554 16.74 -7.18 5.01
C SER A 554 15.94 -6.08 5.72
N ASP A 555 14.76 -5.75 5.21
CA ASP A 555 13.82 -4.74 5.71
C ASP A 555 12.60 -5.40 6.37
N TRP A 556 12.81 -6.56 6.96
CA TRP A 556 11.82 -7.29 7.75
C TRP A 556 11.54 -6.57 9.07
N ARG A 557 10.31 -6.70 9.55
CA ARG A 557 9.85 -6.12 10.81
C ARG A 557 8.84 -7.03 11.50
N LEU A 558 8.67 -6.82 12.80
CA LEU A 558 7.62 -7.47 13.56
C LEU A 558 6.27 -6.85 13.16
N PRO A 559 5.26 -7.63 12.73
CA PRO A 559 3.96 -7.11 12.32
C PRO A 559 3.26 -6.42 13.48
N ASN A 560 2.52 -5.34 13.21
CA ASN A 560 1.63 -4.78 14.21
C ASN A 560 0.40 -5.69 14.43
N ALA A 561 -0.43 -5.36 15.42
CA ALA A 561 -1.58 -6.18 15.81
C ALA A 561 -2.58 -6.44 14.67
N LYS A 562 -2.84 -5.45 13.81
CA LYS A 562 -3.80 -5.58 12.71
C LYS A 562 -3.21 -6.33 11.52
N GLU A 563 -1.91 -6.16 11.27
CA GLU A 563 -1.21 -6.93 10.24
C GLU A 563 -1.20 -8.42 10.58
N LEU A 564 -0.83 -8.79 11.80
CA LEU A 564 -0.81 -10.21 12.19
C LEU A 564 -2.23 -10.81 12.23
N GLN A 565 -3.23 -10.03 12.62
CA GLN A 565 -4.63 -10.47 12.58
C GLN A 565 -5.12 -10.69 11.14
N SER A 566 -4.59 -9.96 10.16
CA SER A 566 -5.05 -10.05 8.77
C SER A 566 -4.83 -11.42 8.12
N ILE A 567 -3.85 -12.19 8.60
CA ILE A 567 -3.54 -13.54 8.10
C ILE A 567 -4.23 -14.66 8.88
N VAL A 568 -5.04 -14.32 9.89
CA VAL A 568 -5.86 -15.32 10.60
C VAL A 568 -6.94 -15.87 9.67
N ASP A 569 -7.01 -17.20 9.61
CA ASP A 569 -8.06 -17.95 8.93
C ASP A 569 -9.05 -18.50 9.97
N TYR A 570 -10.12 -17.74 10.20
CA TYR A 570 -11.16 -18.08 11.16
C TYR A 570 -12.00 -19.31 10.78
N SER A 571 -11.80 -19.90 9.59
CA SER A 571 -12.43 -21.16 9.20
C SER A 571 -11.71 -22.40 9.76
N ARG A 572 -10.59 -22.22 10.47
CA ARG A 572 -9.69 -23.29 10.89
C ARG A 572 -9.43 -23.26 12.40
N SER A 573 -9.31 -24.45 12.99
CA SER A 573 -8.85 -24.62 14.37
C SER A 573 -8.37 -26.06 14.57
N ILE A 574 -7.72 -26.31 15.71
CA ILE A 574 -7.36 -27.68 16.12
C ILE A 574 -8.62 -28.56 16.19
N GLN A 575 -9.72 -28.04 16.73
CA GLN A 575 -10.94 -28.82 16.96
C GLN A 575 -11.64 -29.27 15.68
N THR A 576 -11.51 -28.53 14.58
CA THR A 576 -12.27 -28.81 13.34
C THR A 576 -11.41 -29.25 12.17
N THR A 577 -10.21 -28.70 12.03
CA THR A 577 -9.31 -28.97 10.90
C THR A 577 -7.97 -29.55 11.34
N ASN A 578 -7.77 -29.78 12.64
CA ASN A 578 -6.51 -30.24 13.22
C ASN A 578 -5.30 -29.42 12.75
N SER A 579 -5.49 -28.10 12.67
CA SER A 579 -4.52 -27.18 12.08
C SER A 579 -4.59 -25.81 12.75
N PRO A 580 -3.55 -24.96 12.61
CA PRO A 580 -3.60 -23.60 13.15
C PRO A 580 -4.61 -22.75 12.37
N ALA A 581 -5.08 -21.67 13.00
CA ALA A 581 -6.00 -20.68 12.42
C ALA A 581 -5.31 -19.76 11.40
N ILE A 582 -4.63 -20.32 10.40
CA ILE A 582 -3.88 -19.62 9.35
C ILE A 582 -3.94 -20.44 8.05
N ASN A 583 -3.79 -19.76 6.92
CA ASN A 583 -3.80 -20.41 5.62
C ASN A 583 -2.70 -21.52 5.52
N PRO A 584 -2.99 -22.71 4.95
CA PRO A 584 -2.03 -23.81 4.85
C PRO A 584 -0.75 -23.55 4.07
N LEU A 585 -0.66 -22.44 3.33
CA LEU A 585 0.62 -22.02 2.73
C LEU A 585 1.67 -21.69 3.80
N PHE A 586 1.25 -21.23 4.98
CA PHE A 586 2.14 -20.92 6.09
C PHE A 586 2.52 -22.18 6.86
N GLU A 587 3.81 -22.31 7.16
CA GLU A 587 4.32 -23.34 8.05
C GLU A 587 4.34 -22.79 9.47
N THR A 588 3.69 -23.49 10.40
CA THR A 588 3.57 -23.08 11.80
C THR A 588 4.11 -24.19 12.71
N THR A 589 5.03 -23.83 13.59
CA THR A 589 5.59 -24.76 14.58
C THR A 589 4.50 -25.31 15.49
N LYS A 590 4.55 -26.61 15.74
CA LYS A 590 3.74 -27.29 16.76
C LYS A 590 4.42 -27.20 18.11
N ILE A 591 3.63 -26.93 19.14
CA ILE A 591 4.06 -26.91 20.53
C ILE A 591 3.22 -27.90 21.35
N THR A 592 3.57 -28.07 22.62
CA THR A 592 2.73 -28.77 23.59
C THR A 592 2.13 -27.76 24.55
N ASP A 593 0.85 -27.92 24.87
CA ASP A 593 0.19 -27.12 25.88
C ASP A 593 0.59 -27.55 27.32
N PRO A 594 0.10 -26.88 28.38
CA PRO A 594 0.39 -27.26 29.76
C PRO A 594 -0.04 -28.68 30.18
N ASN A 595 -0.96 -29.33 29.45
CA ASN A 595 -1.31 -30.73 29.69
C ASN A 595 -0.41 -31.71 28.92
N GLY A 596 0.45 -31.21 28.02
CA GLY A 596 1.28 -32.00 27.13
C GLY A 596 0.60 -32.38 25.81
N ASP A 597 -0.58 -31.81 25.53
CA ASP A 597 -1.33 -32.07 24.30
C ASP A 597 -0.78 -31.20 23.14
N GLU A 598 -0.91 -31.69 21.91
CA GLU A 598 -0.45 -30.96 20.71
C GLU A 598 -1.23 -29.64 20.54
N GLN A 599 -0.51 -28.55 20.30
CA GLN A 599 -1.04 -27.19 20.22
C GLN A 599 -0.23 -26.34 19.23
N TYR A 600 -0.73 -25.16 18.86
CA TYR A 600 0.01 -24.15 18.09
C TYR A 600 0.25 -22.88 18.93
N PRO A 601 1.38 -22.18 18.72
CA PRO A 601 1.78 -21.11 19.59
C PRO A 601 0.99 -19.81 19.36
N TYR A 602 1.18 -18.89 20.30
CA TYR A 602 0.80 -17.49 20.15
C TYR A 602 1.94 -16.73 19.49
N PHE A 603 1.60 -15.73 18.68
CA PHE A 603 2.57 -14.93 17.94
C PHE A 603 2.56 -13.48 18.41
N SER A 604 3.75 -12.95 18.69
CA SER A 604 3.94 -11.57 19.12
C SER A 604 3.72 -10.58 17.98
N THR A 605 3.24 -9.39 18.34
CA THR A 605 3.15 -8.23 17.45
C THR A 605 4.06 -7.12 17.96
N SER A 606 4.33 -6.11 17.16
CA SER A 606 5.08 -4.91 17.56
C SER A 606 4.24 -3.90 18.36
N THR A 607 2.97 -4.21 18.62
CA THR A 607 1.98 -3.32 19.26
C THR A 607 1.95 -3.52 20.78
N SER A 608 2.12 -2.45 21.53
CA SER A 608 1.90 -2.46 22.99
C SER A 608 0.42 -2.48 23.34
N HIS A 609 0.04 -3.15 24.41
CA HIS A 609 -1.31 -3.11 24.95
C HIS A 609 -1.35 -2.35 26.29
N LEU A 610 -1.94 -1.16 26.27
CA LEU A 610 -1.99 -0.27 27.44
C LEU A 610 -3.06 -0.69 28.46
N ASP A 611 -2.74 -1.71 29.26
CA ASP A 611 -3.63 -2.25 30.30
C ASP A 611 -2.98 -2.30 31.68
N GLY A 612 -3.77 -1.94 32.69
CA GLY A 612 -3.53 -2.31 34.08
C GLY A 612 -2.81 -1.23 34.88
N ARG A 613 -2.16 -1.64 35.98
CA ARG A 613 -1.43 -0.71 36.86
C ARG A 613 -0.15 -0.21 36.22
N ASN A 614 0.58 -1.11 35.54
CA ASN A 614 1.68 -0.76 34.64
C ASN A 614 1.16 -0.95 33.20
N PRO A 615 0.70 0.11 32.53
CA PRO A 615 0.14 0.02 31.19
C PRO A 615 1.18 -0.36 30.13
N PHE A 616 2.48 -0.25 30.42
CA PHE A 616 3.52 -0.48 29.42
C PHE A 616 4.01 -1.94 29.37
N ALA A 617 3.63 -2.74 30.39
CA ALA A 617 4.17 -4.07 30.64
C ALA A 617 3.83 -5.12 29.58
N SER A 618 2.81 -4.90 28.74
CA SER A 618 2.26 -5.95 27.88
C SER A 618 2.31 -5.58 26.40
N ALA A 619 2.52 -6.59 25.57
CA ALA A 619 2.41 -6.51 24.12
C ALA A 619 1.29 -7.41 23.62
N VAL A 620 0.72 -7.04 22.49
CA VAL A 620 -0.36 -7.80 21.85
C VAL A 620 0.19 -9.09 21.25
N TYR A 621 -0.60 -10.16 21.35
CA TYR A 621 -0.37 -11.40 20.61
C TYR A 621 -1.64 -11.86 19.90
N ILE A 622 -1.46 -12.67 18.85
CA ILE A 622 -2.53 -13.41 18.16
C ILE A 622 -2.34 -14.91 18.41
N ALA A 623 -3.41 -15.60 18.83
CA ALA A 623 -3.38 -17.04 19.06
C ALA A 623 -3.74 -17.80 17.77
N PHE A 624 -2.76 -18.44 17.11
CA PHE A 624 -3.05 -19.32 15.97
C PHE A 624 -3.47 -20.73 16.40
N GLY A 625 -3.07 -21.15 17.61
CA GLY A 625 -3.66 -22.27 18.32
C GLY A 625 -4.91 -21.87 19.12
N GLU A 626 -5.44 -22.80 19.91
CA GLU A 626 -6.54 -22.49 20.83
C GLU A 626 -6.10 -21.43 21.84
N ALA A 627 -6.94 -20.43 22.08
CA ALA A 627 -6.69 -19.42 23.10
C ALA A 627 -7.12 -19.96 24.46
N GLN A 628 -6.21 -20.71 25.08
CA GLN A 628 -6.48 -21.55 26.24
C GLN A 628 -6.52 -20.77 27.57
N GLY A 629 -7.27 -21.32 28.51
CA GLY A 629 -7.33 -20.87 29.90
C GLY A 629 -7.78 -21.97 30.85
N LYS A 630 -7.52 -21.79 32.14
CA LYS A 630 -7.86 -22.75 33.20
C LYS A 630 -9.13 -22.32 33.94
N MET A 631 -10.25 -22.88 33.51
CA MET A 631 -11.54 -22.69 34.18
C MET A 631 -11.90 -23.95 34.98
N ARG A 632 -12.30 -23.76 36.24
CA ARG A 632 -12.70 -24.87 37.14
C ARG A 632 -11.65 -26.00 37.18
N ASN A 633 -10.37 -25.62 37.28
CA ASN A 633 -9.20 -26.51 37.27
C ASN A 633 -9.02 -27.37 36.01
N ARG A 634 -9.68 -27.04 34.90
CA ARG A 634 -9.51 -27.71 33.61
C ARG A 634 -8.96 -26.74 32.59
N LEU A 635 -7.90 -27.13 31.88
CA LEU A 635 -7.42 -26.42 30.70
C LEU A 635 -8.43 -26.63 29.57
N MET A 636 -8.78 -25.56 28.88
CA MET A 636 -9.70 -25.59 27.73
C MET A 636 -9.49 -24.35 26.86
N ASP A 637 -9.97 -24.41 25.63
CA ASP A 637 -10.12 -23.22 24.78
C ASP A 637 -11.18 -22.27 25.37
N VAL A 638 -10.79 -21.05 25.74
CA VAL A 638 -11.68 -20.07 26.38
C VAL A 638 -12.02 -18.89 25.48
N HIS A 639 -11.22 -18.61 24.45
CA HIS A 639 -11.47 -17.50 23.52
C HIS A 639 -11.49 -17.89 22.04
N GLY A 640 -11.10 -19.11 21.67
CA GLY A 640 -11.05 -19.57 20.28
C GLY A 640 -9.72 -19.27 19.57
N ALA A 641 -9.31 -20.15 18.67
CA ALA A 641 -8.18 -19.90 17.77
C ALA A 641 -8.48 -18.73 16.83
N GLY A 642 -7.56 -17.76 16.78
CA GLY A 642 -7.74 -16.45 16.14
C GLY A 642 -8.06 -15.30 17.10
N ALA A 643 -8.14 -15.56 18.42
CA ALA A 643 -8.29 -14.52 19.42
C ALA A 643 -7.03 -13.63 19.53
N GLN A 644 -7.26 -12.39 19.97
CA GLN A 644 -6.20 -11.41 20.24
C GLN A 644 -6.21 -11.01 21.70
N ARG A 645 -5.07 -11.14 22.35
CA ARG A 645 -4.88 -10.81 23.77
C ARG A 645 -3.52 -10.11 23.94
N SER A 646 -2.95 -10.19 25.13
CA SER A 646 -1.65 -9.59 25.43
C SER A 646 -0.92 -10.39 26.49
N ASP A 647 0.40 -10.45 26.36
CA ASP A 647 1.32 -11.10 27.29
C ASP A 647 2.39 -10.08 27.74
N PRO A 648 3.10 -10.34 28.86
CA PRO A 648 4.13 -9.44 29.33
C PRO A 648 5.30 -9.36 28.34
N LYS A 649 5.92 -8.18 28.23
CA LYS A 649 7.01 -7.93 27.28
C LYS A 649 8.34 -8.57 27.66
N SER A 650 8.57 -8.77 28.95
CA SER A 650 9.87 -9.17 29.51
C SER A 650 9.67 -10.10 30.72
N GLY A 651 10.78 -10.58 31.27
CA GLY A 651 10.80 -11.41 32.47
C GLY A 651 10.84 -12.91 32.18
N MET A 652 11.16 -13.70 33.20
CA MET A 652 11.16 -15.15 33.11
C MET A 652 9.74 -15.70 33.27
N LYS A 653 9.45 -16.87 32.68
CA LYS A 653 8.11 -17.50 32.74
C LYS A 653 7.67 -17.70 34.20
N GLU A 654 8.61 -18.03 35.06
CA GLU A 654 8.43 -18.28 36.50
C GLU A 654 8.03 -17.03 37.29
N ASN A 655 8.26 -15.83 36.75
CA ASN A 655 7.85 -14.57 37.37
C ASN A 655 6.34 -14.30 37.24
N TYR A 656 5.65 -15.08 36.40
CA TYR A 656 4.25 -14.89 36.10
C TYR A 656 3.44 -16.14 36.47
N PRO A 657 2.20 -15.96 36.97
CA PRO A 657 1.31 -17.10 37.11
C PRO A 657 1.05 -17.71 35.74
N GLU A 658 1.07 -19.04 35.68
CA GLU A 658 0.78 -19.79 34.45
C GLU A 658 -0.61 -19.48 33.88
N TYR A 659 -1.56 -19.13 34.75
CA TYR A 659 -2.94 -18.78 34.42
C TYR A 659 -3.31 -17.41 34.98
N PHE A 660 -3.93 -16.54 34.17
CA PHE A 660 -4.19 -15.16 34.55
C PHE A 660 -5.60 -14.67 34.23
N GLY A 661 -6.17 -13.90 35.15
CA GLY A 661 -7.49 -13.29 34.99
C GLY A 661 -8.66 -14.27 35.21
N PRO A 662 -9.91 -13.80 34.99
CA PRO A 662 -11.12 -14.54 35.37
C PRO A 662 -11.31 -15.89 34.67
N GLN A 663 -10.83 -16.01 33.43
CA GLN A 663 -10.91 -17.23 32.63
C GLN A 663 -9.62 -18.08 32.72
N GLY A 664 -8.65 -17.61 33.51
CA GLY A 664 -7.38 -18.29 33.76
C GLY A 664 -6.53 -18.42 32.50
N ASP A 665 -6.47 -17.38 31.65
CA ASP A 665 -5.74 -17.40 30.38
C ASP A 665 -4.30 -17.88 30.57
N VAL A 666 -3.87 -18.79 29.71
CA VAL A 666 -2.48 -19.26 29.69
C VAL A 666 -1.55 -18.11 29.31
N ARG A 667 -0.49 -17.91 30.09
CA ARG A 667 0.59 -16.96 29.78
C ARG A 667 1.84 -17.70 29.34
N TYR A 668 2.29 -17.43 28.11
CA TYR A 668 3.51 -18.04 27.60
C TYR A 668 4.73 -17.16 27.86
N VAL A 669 4.59 -15.84 27.88
CA VAL A 669 5.67 -14.83 27.97
C VAL A 669 6.55 -14.84 26.73
N TYR A 670 7.08 -16.00 26.37
CA TYR A 670 7.86 -16.25 25.17
C TYR A 670 6.93 -16.67 24.03
N ASN A 671 6.64 -15.74 23.12
CA ASN A 671 5.76 -15.94 21.98
C ASN A 671 6.57 -16.11 20.69
N TYR A 672 5.95 -16.70 19.67
CA TYR A 672 6.60 -16.97 18.39
C TYR A 672 6.55 -15.74 17.50
N VAL A 673 7.41 -15.70 16.47
CA VAL A 673 7.53 -14.56 15.58
C VAL A 673 7.35 -15.00 14.13
N ARG A 674 6.59 -14.20 13.38
CA ARG A 674 6.51 -14.25 11.94
C ARG A 674 6.74 -12.85 11.40
N ALA A 675 7.88 -12.64 10.77
CA ALA A 675 8.22 -11.33 10.26
C ALA A 675 7.38 -10.96 9.02
N VAL A 676 7.18 -9.66 8.83
CA VAL A 676 6.49 -9.07 7.69
C VAL A 676 7.34 -7.97 7.07
N ARG A 677 7.12 -7.68 5.80
CA ARG A 677 7.60 -6.50 5.08
C ARG A 677 6.54 -6.06 4.08
N ASP A 678 6.69 -4.87 3.51
CA ASP A 678 5.87 -4.50 2.36
C ASP A 678 6.40 -5.16 1.10
N ILE A 679 5.53 -5.60 0.20
CA ILE A 679 5.91 -6.09 -1.14
C ILE A 679 6.65 -4.99 -1.91
N THR A 680 6.16 -3.75 -1.79
CA THR A 680 6.83 -2.55 -2.29
C THR A 680 7.34 -1.78 -1.08
N PRO A 681 8.67 -1.71 -0.82
CA PRO A 681 9.22 -1.09 0.37
C PRO A 681 8.65 0.31 0.60
N THR A 682 8.09 0.58 1.79
CA THR A 682 7.91 1.94 2.29
C THR A 682 9.13 2.37 3.11
N THR A 683 9.45 3.65 3.07
CA THR A 683 10.57 4.24 3.81
C THR A 683 10.34 4.12 5.32
N LYS A 684 11.29 3.53 6.06
CA LYS A 684 11.40 3.69 7.53
C LYS A 684 11.39 5.18 7.87
N LEU A 685 10.78 5.56 9.00
CA LEU A 685 10.84 6.96 9.49
C LEU A 685 12.28 7.32 9.87
N ASN A 686 13.04 7.92 8.96
CA ASN A 686 14.27 8.63 9.28
C ASN A 686 13.93 10.09 9.59
N THR A 687 13.79 10.40 10.87
CA THR A 687 13.71 11.77 11.35
C THR A 687 14.99 12.09 12.12
N ASP A 688 16.11 12.17 11.41
CA ASP A 688 17.24 12.97 11.88
C ASP A 688 16.85 14.44 11.68
N THR A 689 16.10 14.97 12.65
CA THR A 689 15.99 16.42 12.82
C THR A 689 17.29 16.90 13.44
N SER A 690 18.35 16.99 12.64
CA SER A 690 19.55 17.73 13.02
C SER A 690 19.19 19.21 13.06
N THR A 691 19.09 19.75 14.26
CA THR A 691 19.05 21.19 14.50
C THR A 691 20.30 21.83 13.90
N ILE A 692 20.07 22.84 13.05
CA ILE A 692 21.13 23.70 12.51
C ILE A 692 21.75 24.45 13.70
N GLN A 693 22.96 24.06 14.09
CA GLN A 693 23.88 24.96 14.79
C GLN A 693 25.24 25.00 14.09
N THR A 694 25.58 26.24 13.78
CA THR A 694 26.79 26.82 13.19
C THR A 694 28.12 26.17 13.56
N GLN A 695 28.89 25.88 12.50
CA GLN A 695 30.35 25.88 12.34
C GLN A 695 31.24 25.97 13.59
N LYS A 696 32.16 24.99 13.72
CA LYS A 696 33.60 25.26 13.86
C LYS A 696 34.44 24.10 13.31
N ALA A 697 35.49 24.50 12.59
CA ALA A 697 36.43 23.65 11.86
C ALA A 697 37.33 22.82 12.79
N GLY A 698 37.71 21.61 12.36
CA GLY A 698 38.69 20.78 13.03
C GLY A 698 39.02 19.48 12.28
N THR A 699 39.97 19.58 11.35
CA THR A 699 41.01 18.60 10.95
C THR A 699 40.68 17.16 10.49
N LYS A 700 41.24 16.87 9.31
CA LYS A 700 41.40 15.59 8.59
C LYS A 700 42.13 14.50 9.39
N THR A 701 41.78 13.23 9.14
CA THR A 701 42.68 12.13 8.69
C THR A 701 41.82 10.92 8.29
N GLU A 702 41.77 10.61 7.00
CA GLU A 702 42.35 9.40 6.36
C GLU A 702 41.45 8.15 6.40
N GLN A 703 40.92 7.82 5.22
CA GLN A 703 40.36 6.52 4.87
C GLN A 703 41.49 5.50 4.68
N LYS A 704 41.26 4.23 5.06
CA LYS A 704 41.54 3.06 4.21
C LYS A 704 40.70 1.83 4.61
N PRO A 705 40.44 0.91 3.65
CA PRO A 705 39.28 0.01 3.64
C PRO A 705 39.61 -1.38 4.21
N VAL A 706 38.60 -2.12 4.69
CA VAL A 706 38.69 -3.58 4.84
C VAL A 706 37.39 -4.24 4.40
N ASN A 707 37.57 -5.24 3.53
CA ASN A 707 36.58 -6.10 2.90
C ASN A 707 36.02 -7.17 3.88
N ASN A 708 34.71 -7.41 3.77
CA ASN A 708 33.91 -8.63 3.99
C ASN A 708 34.56 -9.90 4.57
N ASN A 709 33.99 -10.42 5.68
CA ASN A 709 33.21 -11.68 5.77
C ASN A 709 33.16 -12.24 7.21
N ASN A 710 32.00 -12.82 7.57
CA ASN A 710 31.70 -13.76 8.67
C ASN A 710 30.79 -13.23 9.81
N ASN A 711 29.47 -13.39 9.65
CA ASN A 711 28.49 -13.41 10.74
C ASN A 711 28.54 -14.76 11.48
N THR A 712 29.64 -14.99 12.20
CA THR A 712 29.78 -16.09 13.17
C THR A 712 30.28 -15.46 14.47
N PRO A 713 29.71 -15.78 15.66
CA PRO A 713 30.26 -15.28 16.91
C PRO A 713 31.76 -15.60 16.99
N PRO A 714 32.63 -14.65 17.39
CA PRO A 714 34.06 -14.86 17.42
C PRO A 714 34.39 -16.06 18.31
N SER A 715 35.25 -16.96 17.80
CA SER A 715 35.79 -18.08 18.54
C SER A 715 36.56 -17.62 19.79
N PHE A 716 36.73 -18.50 20.79
CA PHE A 716 37.47 -18.13 22.00
C PHE A 716 38.91 -17.70 21.69
N SER A 717 39.55 -18.32 20.68
CA SER A 717 40.87 -17.91 20.20
C SER A 717 40.88 -16.49 19.63
N GLU A 718 39.85 -16.07 18.90
CA GLU A 718 39.72 -14.70 18.37
C GLU A 718 39.41 -13.68 19.46
N LEU A 719 38.77 -14.10 20.56
CA LEU A 719 38.54 -13.27 21.72
C LEU A 719 39.82 -13.05 22.53
N LEU A 720 40.65 -14.10 22.71
CA LEU A 720 41.96 -13.98 23.35
C LEU A 720 42.85 -12.99 22.60
N GLU A 721 42.99 -13.11 21.28
CA GLU A 721 43.81 -12.16 20.49
C GLU A 721 43.39 -10.68 20.65
N LYS A 722 42.11 -10.44 20.93
CA LYS A 722 41.54 -9.09 21.04
C LYS A 722 41.52 -8.54 22.47
N MET A 723 41.45 -9.41 23.48
CA MET A 723 41.10 -9.00 24.84
C MET A 723 42.07 -9.50 25.91
N ASP A 724 42.75 -10.64 25.70
CA ASP A 724 43.77 -11.17 26.61
C ASP A 724 45.01 -10.27 26.58
N THR A 725 45.00 -9.26 27.45
CA THR A 725 45.97 -8.17 27.44
C THR A 725 47.24 -8.61 28.16
N ASN A 726 47.11 -9.50 29.15
CA ASN A 726 48.21 -10.03 29.94
C ASN A 726 48.84 -11.32 29.33
N LYS A 727 48.22 -11.91 28.30
CA LYS A 727 48.64 -13.11 27.57
C LYS A 727 48.64 -14.39 28.42
N ASP A 728 47.75 -14.49 29.40
CA ASP A 728 47.64 -15.66 30.27
C ASP A 728 46.75 -16.78 29.70
N LYS A 729 46.20 -16.59 28.48
CA LYS A 729 45.29 -17.48 27.75
C LYS A 729 43.92 -17.64 28.43
N LYS A 730 43.56 -16.72 29.31
CA LYS A 730 42.23 -16.60 29.91
C LYS A 730 41.71 -15.17 29.71
N LEU A 731 40.44 -14.94 30.00
CA LEU A 731 39.85 -13.60 29.94
C LEU A 731 39.35 -13.19 31.31
N SER A 732 40.01 -12.21 31.93
CA SER A 732 39.54 -11.62 33.18
C SER A 732 38.38 -10.63 32.97
N LYS A 733 37.62 -10.33 34.03
CA LYS A 733 36.51 -9.34 34.00
C LYS A 733 36.97 -7.94 33.57
N SER A 734 38.24 -7.61 33.80
CA SER A 734 38.86 -6.34 33.41
C SER A 734 39.22 -6.29 31.92
N GLU A 735 39.47 -7.44 31.30
CA GLU A 735 39.92 -7.56 29.91
C GLU A 735 38.76 -7.62 28.93
N VAL A 736 37.67 -8.26 29.33
CA VAL A 736 36.47 -8.36 28.49
C VAL A 736 35.73 -7.03 28.38
N LYS A 737 35.10 -6.79 27.22
CA LYS A 737 34.33 -5.56 26.91
C LYS A 737 32.98 -5.91 26.30
N GLY A 738 32.02 -4.98 26.39
CA GLY A 738 30.66 -5.17 25.85
C GLY A 738 29.89 -6.31 26.53
N ARG A 739 29.03 -7.01 25.78
CA ARG A 739 28.14 -8.09 26.28
C ARG A 739 28.86 -9.21 27.05
N LEU A 740 30.14 -9.47 26.78
CA LEU A 740 30.94 -10.48 27.49
C LEU A 740 31.31 -10.02 28.92
N LYS A 741 31.43 -8.70 29.13
CA LYS A 741 31.65 -8.09 30.45
C LYS A 741 30.38 -8.06 31.29
N GLU A 742 29.24 -7.75 30.65
CA GLU A 742 27.93 -7.70 31.31
C GLU A 742 27.47 -9.08 31.79
N ASN A 743 27.81 -10.13 31.04
CA ASN A 743 27.48 -11.51 31.38
C ASN A 743 28.67 -12.28 31.95
N PHE A 744 29.71 -11.58 32.43
CA PHE A 744 30.93 -12.23 32.90
C PHE A 744 30.64 -13.26 33.98
N ASP A 745 29.85 -12.88 34.98
CA ASP A 745 29.52 -13.73 36.13
C ASP A 745 28.61 -14.92 35.76
N GLN A 746 27.97 -14.89 34.59
CA GLN A 746 27.18 -16.01 34.06
C GLN A 746 28.04 -16.98 33.22
N ARG A 747 29.21 -16.51 32.74
CA ARG A 747 30.13 -17.24 31.88
C ARG A 747 31.28 -17.86 32.65
N ASP A 748 31.75 -17.18 33.71
CA ASP A 748 32.62 -17.71 34.75
C ASP A 748 31.83 -18.69 35.63
N LYS A 749 31.75 -19.94 35.19
CA LYS A 749 30.87 -20.95 35.82
C LYS A 749 31.50 -21.52 37.09
N ASN A 750 32.83 -21.50 37.18
CA ASN A 750 33.55 -21.99 38.35
C ASN A 750 33.80 -20.87 39.39
N GLY A 751 33.53 -19.61 39.03
CA GLY A 751 33.65 -18.44 39.91
C GLY A 751 35.10 -18.06 40.20
N ASP A 752 36.05 -18.46 39.36
CA ASP A 752 37.48 -18.23 39.58
C ASP A 752 37.96 -16.85 39.10
N GLY A 753 37.07 -16.06 38.50
CA GLY A 753 37.32 -14.70 38.02
C GLY A 753 37.83 -14.64 36.59
N PHE A 754 37.83 -15.76 35.86
CA PHE A 754 38.31 -15.87 34.49
C PHE A 754 37.34 -16.67 33.60
N ILE A 755 37.24 -16.30 32.32
CA ILE A 755 36.56 -17.12 31.32
C ILE A 755 37.61 -17.92 30.56
N THR A 756 37.42 -19.23 30.52
CA THR A 756 38.28 -20.18 29.79
C THR A 756 37.57 -20.78 28.56
N GLU A 757 38.33 -21.43 27.68
CA GLU A 757 37.79 -22.07 26.47
C GLU A 757 36.73 -23.14 26.80
N GLU A 758 36.92 -23.88 27.91
CA GLU A 758 36.00 -24.91 28.37
C GLU A 758 34.65 -24.33 28.83
N GLU A 759 34.65 -23.13 29.41
CA GLU A 759 33.43 -22.45 29.87
C GLU A 759 32.63 -21.83 28.73
N MET A 760 33.31 -21.51 27.62
CA MET A 760 32.70 -21.06 26.38
C MET A 760 32.13 -22.20 25.53
N THR A 761 32.65 -23.42 25.66
CA THR A 761 32.28 -24.58 24.81
C THR A 761 31.28 -25.55 25.44
N ARG A 762 31.04 -25.52 26.76
CA ARG A 762 30.02 -26.40 27.40
C ARG A 762 28.58 -26.04 27.00
N ARG A 763 28.13 -26.60 25.86
CA ARG A 763 26.73 -26.86 25.51
C ARG A 763 26.23 -28.09 26.28
N GLY A 764 25.13 -27.92 27.02
CA GLY A 764 24.21 -28.99 27.44
C GLY A 764 24.65 -29.89 28.61
N ASN A 765 24.00 -29.71 29.76
CA ASN A 765 23.29 -30.80 30.44
C ASN A 765 22.42 -30.21 31.57
N ARG A 766 21.21 -29.79 31.19
CA ARG A 766 19.93 -30.09 31.85
C ARG A 766 18.80 -29.43 31.09
#